data_AF-A0A3B9BCI9-F1
#
_entry.id   AF-A0A3B9BCI9-F1
#
_cell.length_a   1.000
_cell.length_b   1.000
_cell.length_c   1.000
_cell.angle_alpha   90.00
_cell.angle_beta   90.00
_cell.angle_gamma   90.00
#
_symmetry.space_group_name_H-M   'P 1'
#
loop_
_entity.id
_entity.type
_entity.pdbx_description
1 polymer ?
#
loop_
_entity_poly.entity_id
_entity_poly.type
_entity_poly.pdbx_seq_one_letter_code
_entity_poly.pdbx_strand_id
1 'polypeptide(L)'
;IDTPPKGTRDILLSQGAEKFSKWSRQQKPLMVTDTTLRDAHQSLMAARMRTFDMLEVSDYIAKKVPGLFSMEMWGGATYDTCMRFLGECPYERLHKLRERIPNILFQMLLRGSNAVGYANYPDNVVREFVIHSSEAGMDVFRIFDSLNYLPNLKVAMETVVEKTPSLCEAAVCFTGDFTDSNEEKYVLGYYVDLAKELEKMGAHILAIKDMAGLCHPLAASKLVKTLRNEVGIPIHFHTHDSSGISSSSIIKASEAGVDVVDLAISSLSGCTSQPNLNSIVHALRNSPRSTGLDVDALNQLSIYWEAVRQYYSPFDTSPPFGSAEVYQHQMPGGQYTNLREQAAALGLGKRWTDVVTTYQNCNRLLGDIVKVTPSSKSVGDLAIFLITKGVKPEDLINLPEETGFPQSVIDLLSGNLGQPKGGWPKSVQKVILGKQKPMKGRPGAKAAKIDLSKEKKSLVKKIGKGCTDDDLFCSIMYPQVFADFQDFKKKYGDVSVLPTLSYFHGLEPGEEISITIEEGKTLFIKLLHVGDPDEKGVRSITFELNGKARTTLIQDKSVKGDAKAREKADPANEKHVGAPIPAIISSIATSVGKSISKGDKIAVLEAMKMQTTIYAPCDGTVDEILVQVGDSVESKDLIARLN
;
A
#
# COMPACT_ATOMS: atom_id res chain seq x y z
N ILE A 1 4.18 -29.18 22.67
CA ILE A 1 3.64 -27.92 22.12
C ILE A 1 2.14 -28.07 22.14
N ASP A 2 1.44 -27.35 23.01
CA ASP A 2 -0.02 -27.45 23.09
C ASP A 2 -0.65 -26.84 21.84
N THR A 3 -1.51 -27.61 21.18
CA THR A 3 -2.32 -27.19 20.03
C THR A 3 -3.15 -25.95 20.42
N PRO A 4 -3.17 -24.87 19.62
CA PRO A 4 -3.98 -23.69 19.93
C PRO A 4 -5.47 -24.06 19.98
N PRO A 5 -6.30 -23.31 20.76
CA PRO A 5 -7.74 -23.53 20.80
C PRO A 5 -8.37 -23.37 19.40
N LYS A 6 -9.51 -24.02 19.16
CA LYS A 6 -10.25 -23.81 17.91
C LYS A 6 -10.65 -22.34 17.75
N GLY A 7 -10.46 -21.80 16.55
CA GLY A 7 -10.80 -20.43 16.20
C GLY A 7 -11.74 -20.37 15.00
N THR A 8 -11.91 -19.17 14.44
CA THR A 8 -12.84 -18.91 13.33
C THR A 8 -12.46 -19.62 12.04
N ARG A 9 -11.18 -19.90 11.82
CA ARG A 9 -10.73 -20.67 10.64
C ARG A 9 -11.22 -22.10 10.68
N ASP A 10 -11.24 -22.74 11.84
CA ASP A 10 -11.77 -24.10 11.99
C ASP A 10 -13.27 -24.17 11.62
N ILE A 11 -14.01 -23.09 11.89
CA ILE A 11 -15.43 -22.97 11.53
C ILE A 11 -15.57 -22.84 10.01
N LEU A 12 -14.77 -21.99 9.36
CA LEU A 12 -14.80 -21.85 7.90
C LEU A 12 -14.46 -23.17 7.21
N LEU A 13 -13.37 -23.84 7.63
CA LEU A 13 -12.94 -25.09 7.02
C LEU A 13 -13.97 -26.23 7.22
N SER A 14 -14.68 -26.25 8.35
CA SER A 14 -15.68 -27.28 8.61
C SER A 14 -17.04 -27.02 7.95
N GLN A 15 -17.42 -25.76 7.74
CA GLN A 15 -18.77 -25.41 7.27
C GLN A 15 -18.80 -24.89 5.82
N GLY A 16 -17.70 -24.38 5.30
CA GLY A 16 -17.63 -23.66 4.04
C GLY A 16 -18.15 -22.22 4.12
N ALA A 17 -17.83 -21.42 3.11
CA ALA A 17 -18.03 -19.96 3.10
C ALA A 17 -19.49 -19.52 3.27
N GLU A 18 -20.44 -20.15 2.58
CA GLU A 18 -21.87 -19.78 2.68
C GLU A 18 -22.46 -20.00 4.08
N LYS A 19 -22.17 -21.16 4.69
CA LYS A 19 -22.66 -21.47 6.05
C LYS A 19 -21.95 -20.61 7.08
N PHE A 20 -20.65 -20.36 6.89
CA PHE A 20 -19.90 -19.43 7.72
C PHE A 20 -20.47 -18.00 7.69
N SER A 21 -20.86 -17.51 6.51
CA SER A 21 -21.53 -16.21 6.37
C SER A 21 -22.84 -16.16 7.16
N LYS A 22 -23.70 -17.18 7.03
CA LYS A 22 -24.95 -17.29 7.80
C LYS A 22 -24.69 -17.39 9.31
N TRP A 23 -23.70 -18.17 9.73
CA TRP A 23 -23.28 -18.29 11.12
C TRP A 23 -22.82 -16.94 11.68
N SER A 24 -21.99 -16.21 10.93
CA SER A 24 -21.47 -14.88 11.29
C SER A 24 -22.60 -13.88 11.52
N ARG A 25 -23.61 -13.87 10.63
CA ARG A 25 -24.79 -13.00 10.69
C ARG A 25 -25.63 -13.19 11.96
N GLN A 26 -25.60 -14.41 12.51
CA GLN A 26 -26.41 -14.81 13.67
C GLN A 26 -25.71 -14.55 15.01
N GLN A 27 -24.45 -14.14 15.02
CA GLN A 27 -23.71 -13.92 16.25
C GLN A 27 -24.19 -12.68 17.01
N LYS A 28 -24.49 -12.88 18.30
CA LYS A 28 -24.81 -11.80 19.24
C LYS A 28 -23.58 -11.01 19.71
N PRO A 29 -22.39 -11.62 19.92
CA PRO A 29 -21.15 -10.86 20.12
C PRO A 29 -20.81 -9.97 18.93
N LEU A 30 -20.17 -8.83 19.19
CA LEU A 30 -19.45 -8.11 18.14
C LEU A 30 -18.15 -8.85 17.84
N MET A 31 -17.98 -9.29 16.61
CA MET A 31 -16.75 -9.94 16.18
C MET A 31 -15.71 -8.88 15.77
N VAL A 32 -14.42 -9.18 15.91
CA VAL A 32 -13.34 -8.22 15.72
C VAL A 32 -12.28 -8.77 14.78
N THR A 33 -11.92 -7.98 13.78
CA THR A 33 -10.73 -8.17 12.95
C THR A 33 -9.59 -7.34 13.52
N ASP A 34 -8.44 -7.96 13.78
CA ASP A 34 -7.22 -7.23 14.13
C ASP A 34 -6.46 -6.80 12.88
N THR A 35 -6.19 -5.50 12.72
CA THR A 35 -5.45 -4.93 11.58
C THR A 35 -3.99 -4.63 11.89
N THR A 36 -3.51 -4.99 13.08
CA THR A 36 -2.15 -4.68 13.57
C THR A 36 -1.05 -5.12 12.59
N LEU A 37 -1.22 -6.28 11.95
CA LEU A 37 -0.22 -6.88 11.05
C LEU A 37 -0.28 -6.36 9.60
N ARG A 38 -1.23 -5.46 9.27
CA ARG A 38 -1.38 -4.91 7.91
C ARG A 38 -1.65 -3.42 7.90
N ASP A 39 -2.88 -3.00 8.22
CA ASP A 39 -3.30 -1.61 7.98
C ASP A 39 -2.78 -0.63 9.02
N ALA A 40 -2.60 -1.08 10.26
CA ALA A 40 -2.10 -0.24 11.35
C ALA A 40 -0.69 0.28 11.04
N HIS A 41 0.26 -0.61 10.78
CA HIS A 41 1.63 -0.22 10.42
C HIS A 41 1.74 0.39 9.02
N GLN A 42 0.81 0.09 8.11
CA GLN A 42 0.71 0.82 6.84
C GLN A 42 0.36 2.30 7.08
N SER A 43 -0.51 2.58 8.04
CA SER A 43 -1.00 3.93 8.33
C SER A 43 -0.07 4.74 9.22
N LEU A 44 0.60 4.09 10.16
CA LEU A 44 1.51 4.72 11.12
C LEU A 44 2.95 4.74 10.62
N MET A 45 3.46 3.60 10.12
CA MET A 45 4.89 3.32 9.93
C MET A 45 5.24 2.96 8.48
N ALA A 46 4.51 3.54 7.52
CA ALA A 46 4.73 3.39 6.07
C ALA A 46 4.84 1.93 5.57
N ALA A 47 4.14 1.00 6.22
CA ALA A 47 4.15 -0.43 5.92
C ALA A 47 5.53 -1.10 6.06
N ARG A 48 6.32 -0.71 7.08
CA ARG A 48 7.67 -1.22 7.33
C ARG A 48 7.77 -2.37 8.33
N MET A 49 6.68 -2.78 8.97
CA MET A 49 6.73 -3.89 9.94
C MET A 49 7.24 -5.18 9.28
N ARG A 50 8.30 -5.74 9.86
CA ARG A 50 9.03 -6.92 9.37
C ARG A 50 8.38 -8.23 9.81
N THR A 51 8.61 -9.28 9.03
CA THR A 51 8.13 -10.63 9.33
C THR A 51 8.66 -11.12 10.68
N PHE A 52 9.92 -10.77 11.01
CA PHE A 52 10.58 -11.12 12.25
C PHE A 52 9.72 -10.77 13.48
N ASP A 53 9.32 -9.50 13.61
CA ASP A 53 8.57 -9.04 14.79
C ASP A 53 7.13 -9.61 14.82
N MET A 54 6.56 -9.98 13.67
CA MET A 54 5.25 -10.64 13.61
C MET A 54 5.33 -12.08 14.14
N LEU A 55 6.40 -12.81 13.82
CA LEU A 55 6.57 -14.21 14.19
C LEU A 55 6.80 -14.41 15.68
N GLU A 56 7.52 -13.49 16.34
CA GLU A 56 7.82 -13.55 17.77
C GLU A 56 6.56 -13.63 18.65
N VAL A 57 5.45 -13.00 18.24
CA VAL A 57 4.17 -13.04 18.98
C VAL A 57 3.12 -13.96 18.39
N SER A 58 3.41 -14.66 17.29
CA SER A 58 2.40 -15.45 16.58
C SER A 58 1.81 -16.58 17.42
N ASP A 59 2.63 -17.30 18.19
CA ASP A 59 2.14 -18.37 19.08
C ASP A 59 1.26 -17.84 20.21
N TYR A 60 1.61 -16.66 20.72
CA TYR A 60 0.83 -15.99 21.74
C TYR A 60 -0.54 -15.62 21.17
N ILE A 61 -0.58 -15.03 19.97
CA ILE A 61 -1.81 -14.68 19.28
C ILE A 61 -2.71 -15.90 19.10
N ALA A 62 -2.18 -16.97 18.50
CA ALA A 62 -2.93 -18.20 18.23
C ALA A 62 -3.56 -18.82 19.49
N LYS A 63 -2.88 -18.73 20.64
CA LYS A 63 -3.32 -19.34 21.90
C LYS A 63 -4.20 -18.45 22.76
N LYS A 64 -3.94 -17.14 22.77
CA LYS A 64 -4.54 -16.20 23.74
C LYS A 64 -5.63 -15.32 23.15
N VAL A 65 -5.67 -15.15 21.84
CA VAL A 65 -6.75 -14.40 21.16
C VAL A 65 -7.44 -15.21 20.04
N PRO A 66 -7.80 -16.50 20.27
CA PRO A 66 -8.42 -17.34 19.24
C PRO A 66 -9.82 -16.88 18.81
N GLY A 67 -10.45 -15.97 19.58
CA GLY A 67 -11.78 -15.44 19.33
C GLY A 67 -11.84 -14.30 18.32
N LEU A 68 -10.72 -13.87 17.73
CA LEU A 68 -10.71 -12.90 16.64
C LEU A 68 -11.50 -13.45 15.44
N PHE A 69 -12.25 -12.58 14.76
CA PHE A 69 -12.87 -12.90 13.48
C PHE A 69 -11.80 -13.30 12.48
N SER A 70 -10.89 -12.38 12.20
CA SER A 70 -9.74 -12.55 11.34
C SER A 70 -8.59 -11.69 11.84
N MET A 71 -7.41 -11.95 11.30
CA MET A 71 -6.31 -11.00 11.29
C MET A 71 -6.10 -10.51 9.88
N GLU A 72 -6.19 -9.21 9.68
CA GLU A 72 -5.77 -8.62 8.44
C GLU A 72 -4.24 -8.48 8.44
N MET A 73 -3.58 -9.31 7.64
CA MET A 73 -2.12 -9.50 7.70
C MET A 73 -1.44 -9.45 6.33
N TRP A 74 -2.20 -9.15 5.26
CA TRP A 74 -1.70 -9.19 3.89
C TRP A 74 -2.43 -8.28 2.91
N GLY A 75 -1.88 -8.14 1.71
CA GLY A 75 -2.40 -7.23 0.69
C GLY A 75 -2.17 -5.76 1.05
N GLY A 76 -2.94 -4.85 0.43
CA GLY A 76 -2.63 -3.43 0.50
C GLY A 76 -1.19 -3.14 0.02
N ALA A 77 -0.46 -2.28 0.73
CA ALA A 77 0.93 -1.96 0.37
C ALA A 77 1.94 -3.05 0.77
N THR A 78 1.58 -3.95 1.69
CA THR A 78 2.53 -4.89 2.31
C THR A 78 3.22 -5.80 1.29
N TYR A 79 2.53 -6.18 0.22
CA TYR A 79 3.09 -7.04 -0.83
C TYR A 79 4.30 -6.40 -1.54
N ASP A 80 4.19 -5.13 -1.93
CA ASP A 80 5.29 -4.36 -2.53
C ASP A 80 6.36 -4.04 -1.49
N THR A 81 5.97 -3.59 -0.29
CA THR A 81 6.95 -3.10 0.70
C THR A 81 7.82 -4.21 1.28
N CYS A 82 7.31 -5.43 1.40
CA CYS A 82 8.12 -6.60 1.78
C CYS A 82 9.33 -6.75 0.86
N MET A 83 9.09 -6.80 -0.45
CA MET A 83 10.18 -7.02 -1.41
C MET A 83 11.05 -5.77 -1.56
N ARG A 84 10.40 -4.61 -1.77
CA ARG A 84 11.11 -3.37 -2.14
C ARG A 84 11.96 -2.79 -1.02
N PHE A 85 11.46 -2.84 0.21
CA PHE A 85 12.06 -2.12 1.32
C PHE A 85 12.59 -3.02 2.43
N LEU A 86 12.01 -4.21 2.60
CA LEU A 86 12.41 -5.11 3.68
C LEU A 86 13.35 -6.22 3.18
N GLY A 87 13.41 -6.46 1.87
CA GLY A 87 14.17 -7.60 1.33
C GLY A 87 13.57 -8.94 1.78
N GLU A 88 12.23 -8.99 1.92
CA GLU A 88 11.47 -10.14 2.39
C GLU A 88 10.46 -10.59 1.32
N CYS A 89 10.17 -11.89 1.26
CA CYS A 89 9.11 -12.41 0.38
C CYS A 89 7.75 -12.34 1.09
N PRO A 90 6.71 -11.72 0.48
CA PRO A 90 5.40 -11.63 1.10
C PRO A 90 4.75 -13.00 1.28
N TYR A 91 4.97 -13.97 0.37
CA TYR A 91 4.43 -15.33 0.52
C TYR A 91 5.14 -16.11 1.62
N GLU A 92 6.46 -16.00 1.75
CA GLU A 92 7.19 -16.61 2.87
C GLU A 92 6.65 -16.08 4.22
N ARG A 93 6.33 -14.78 4.31
CA ARG A 93 5.62 -14.21 5.47
C ARG A 93 4.26 -14.87 5.71
N LEU A 94 3.45 -15.04 4.66
CA LEU A 94 2.14 -15.68 4.75
C LEU A 94 2.26 -17.13 5.25
N HIS A 95 3.13 -17.94 4.65
CA HIS A 95 3.35 -19.34 5.02
C HIS A 95 3.83 -19.47 6.47
N LYS A 96 4.85 -18.70 6.87
CA LYS A 96 5.39 -18.73 8.24
C LYS A 96 4.35 -18.31 9.28
N LEU A 97 3.56 -17.26 9.01
CA LEU A 97 2.49 -16.85 9.92
C LEU A 97 1.37 -17.89 9.98
N ARG A 98 1.01 -18.51 8.86
CA ARG A 98 -0.04 -19.51 8.80
C ARG A 98 0.33 -20.76 9.62
N GLU A 99 1.57 -21.19 9.55
CA GLU A 99 2.09 -22.30 10.34
C GLU A 99 1.94 -22.03 11.85
N ARG A 100 2.28 -20.81 12.29
CA ARG A 100 2.23 -20.41 13.70
C ARG A 100 0.82 -20.06 14.19
N ILE A 101 -0.08 -19.66 13.28
CA ILE A 101 -1.45 -19.23 13.58
C ILE A 101 -2.44 -20.02 12.71
N PRO A 102 -2.67 -21.30 13.02
CA PRO A 102 -3.46 -22.19 12.17
C PRO A 102 -4.99 -22.02 12.34
N ASN A 103 -5.43 -21.36 13.41
CA ASN A 103 -6.82 -21.39 13.92
C ASN A 103 -7.62 -20.09 13.68
N ILE A 104 -6.97 -18.97 13.34
CA ILE A 104 -7.63 -17.67 13.08
C ILE A 104 -7.66 -17.41 11.57
N LEU A 105 -8.76 -16.83 11.06
CA LEU A 105 -8.85 -16.46 9.65
C LEU A 105 -7.77 -15.42 9.29
N PHE A 106 -7.07 -15.60 8.17
CA PHE A 106 -6.26 -14.52 7.60
C PHE A 106 -7.07 -13.77 6.55
N GLN A 107 -6.97 -12.45 6.62
CA GLN A 107 -7.64 -11.53 5.74
C GLN A 107 -6.62 -10.69 4.97
N MET A 108 -6.94 -10.42 3.71
CA MET A 108 -6.19 -9.48 2.89
C MET A 108 -7.08 -8.41 2.26
N LEU A 109 -6.48 -7.26 1.99
CA LEU A 109 -7.06 -6.24 1.13
C LEU A 109 -6.63 -6.46 -0.34
N LEU A 110 -7.61 -6.67 -1.22
CA LEU A 110 -7.41 -6.94 -2.64
C LEU A 110 -8.11 -5.89 -3.51
N ARG A 111 -7.40 -5.31 -4.48
CA ARG A 111 -8.00 -4.41 -5.48
C ARG A 111 -8.55 -5.24 -6.65
N GLY A 112 -9.85 -5.16 -6.93
CA GLY A 112 -10.55 -6.09 -7.82
C GLY A 112 -9.88 -6.34 -9.18
N SER A 113 -9.50 -5.28 -9.89
CA SER A 113 -8.89 -5.39 -11.23
C SER A 113 -7.38 -5.55 -11.24
N ASN A 114 -6.71 -5.36 -10.10
CA ASN A 114 -5.26 -5.25 -10.04
C ASN A 114 -4.61 -6.19 -9.01
N ALA A 115 -5.41 -7.00 -8.32
CA ALA A 115 -4.98 -7.76 -7.15
C ALA A 115 -4.24 -6.87 -6.14
N VAL A 116 -2.92 -7.03 -6.04
CA VAL A 116 -2.04 -6.25 -5.17
C VAL A 116 -1.13 -5.28 -5.92
N GLY A 117 -1.09 -5.34 -7.25
CA GLY A 117 -0.18 -4.55 -8.08
C GLY A 117 -0.75 -3.21 -8.55
N TYR A 118 0.07 -2.43 -9.27
CA TYR A 118 -0.31 -1.09 -9.76
C TYR A 118 -0.82 -1.06 -11.21
N ALA A 119 -0.54 -2.09 -12.01
CA ALA A 119 -0.97 -2.19 -13.40
C ALA A 119 -2.33 -2.88 -13.54
N ASN A 120 -3.02 -2.68 -14.67
CA ASN A 120 -4.21 -3.46 -15.01
C ASN A 120 -3.80 -4.84 -15.53
N TYR A 121 -4.21 -5.89 -14.83
CA TYR A 121 -3.91 -7.25 -15.22
C TYR A 121 -5.08 -7.85 -16.03
N PRO A 122 -4.79 -8.73 -17.01
CA PRO A 122 -5.83 -9.51 -17.66
C PRO A 122 -6.49 -10.44 -16.64
N ASP A 123 -7.74 -10.80 -16.91
CA ASP A 123 -8.55 -11.57 -15.97
C ASP A 123 -7.85 -12.84 -15.48
N ASN A 124 -7.16 -13.57 -16.37
CA ASN A 124 -6.51 -14.83 -16.01
C ASN A 124 -5.40 -14.64 -14.96
N VAL A 125 -4.72 -13.51 -14.93
CA VAL A 125 -3.72 -13.23 -13.88
C VAL A 125 -4.40 -12.98 -12.55
N VAL A 126 -5.50 -12.22 -12.53
CA VAL A 126 -6.28 -11.97 -11.31
C VAL A 126 -6.86 -13.26 -10.75
N ARG A 127 -7.43 -14.13 -11.61
CA ARG A 127 -8.00 -15.41 -11.18
C ARG A 127 -6.95 -16.28 -10.51
N GLU A 128 -5.83 -16.51 -11.20
CA GLU A 128 -4.80 -17.43 -10.73
C GLU A 128 -4.08 -16.87 -9.48
N PHE A 129 -3.93 -15.55 -9.37
CA PHE A 129 -3.40 -14.93 -8.15
C PHE A 129 -4.31 -15.19 -6.93
N VAL A 130 -5.64 -15.05 -7.10
CA VAL A 130 -6.62 -15.32 -6.04
C VAL A 130 -6.60 -16.78 -5.62
N ILE A 131 -6.57 -17.71 -6.58
CA ILE A 131 -6.50 -19.16 -6.32
C ILE A 131 -5.22 -19.47 -5.53
N HIS A 132 -4.07 -19.05 -6.03
CA HIS A 132 -2.78 -19.31 -5.40
C HIS A 132 -2.67 -18.67 -4.00
N SER A 133 -3.20 -17.46 -3.81
CA SER A 133 -3.25 -16.82 -2.49
C SER A 133 -4.12 -17.59 -1.49
N SER A 134 -5.24 -18.17 -1.95
CA SER A 134 -6.11 -19.01 -1.13
C SER A 134 -5.39 -20.30 -0.73
N GLU A 135 -4.73 -20.97 -1.68
CA GLU A 135 -3.94 -22.19 -1.46
C GLU A 135 -2.77 -21.95 -0.48
N ALA A 136 -2.14 -20.77 -0.54
CA ALA A 136 -1.12 -20.33 0.40
C ALA A 136 -1.64 -20.05 1.82
N GLY A 137 -2.96 -20.06 2.03
CA GLY A 137 -3.58 -19.93 3.35
C GLY A 137 -4.31 -18.62 3.61
N MET A 138 -4.72 -17.89 2.57
CA MET A 138 -5.60 -16.72 2.69
C MET A 138 -7.06 -17.15 2.81
N ASP A 139 -7.76 -16.74 3.87
CA ASP A 139 -9.13 -17.17 4.13
C ASP A 139 -10.19 -16.11 3.78
N VAL A 140 -9.86 -14.83 3.84
CA VAL A 140 -10.79 -13.71 3.57
C VAL A 140 -10.18 -12.74 2.57
N PHE A 141 -10.85 -12.54 1.44
CA PHE A 141 -10.49 -11.54 0.45
C PHE A 141 -11.43 -10.36 0.55
N ARG A 142 -10.96 -9.23 1.11
CA ARG A 142 -11.67 -7.96 1.06
C ARG A 142 -11.41 -7.28 -0.28
N ILE A 143 -12.35 -7.40 -1.20
CA ILE A 143 -12.24 -6.95 -2.59
C ILE A 143 -12.88 -5.57 -2.73
N PHE A 144 -12.09 -4.57 -3.12
CA PHE A 144 -12.56 -3.19 -3.32
C PHE A 144 -12.14 -2.63 -4.68
N ASP A 145 -12.79 -1.55 -5.07
CA ASP A 145 -12.44 -0.74 -6.24
C ASP A 145 -12.27 0.71 -5.80
N SER A 146 -11.25 1.39 -6.34
CA SER A 146 -10.91 2.74 -5.89
C SER A 146 -11.95 3.82 -6.21
N LEU A 147 -12.91 3.51 -7.07
CA LEU A 147 -13.98 4.40 -7.51
C LEU A 147 -15.37 3.80 -7.22
N ASN A 148 -15.45 2.69 -6.47
CA ASN A 148 -16.64 1.85 -6.33
C ASN A 148 -17.23 1.38 -7.68
N TYR A 149 -16.38 1.20 -8.70
CA TYR A 149 -16.78 0.72 -10.02
C TYR A 149 -16.91 -0.81 -10.02
N LEU A 150 -18.11 -1.31 -9.71
CA LEU A 150 -18.40 -2.74 -9.53
C LEU A 150 -17.90 -3.68 -10.63
N PRO A 151 -17.90 -3.31 -11.93
CA PRO A 151 -17.35 -4.18 -12.96
C PRO A 151 -15.90 -4.61 -12.70
N ASN A 152 -15.08 -3.77 -12.06
CA ASN A 152 -13.70 -4.11 -11.70
C ASN A 152 -13.60 -5.21 -10.64
N LEU A 153 -14.63 -5.41 -9.81
CA LEU A 153 -14.65 -6.42 -8.75
C LEU A 153 -14.98 -7.81 -9.27
N LYS A 154 -15.75 -7.87 -10.37
CA LYS A 154 -16.40 -9.08 -10.88
C LYS A 154 -15.47 -10.29 -10.94
N VAL A 155 -14.32 -10.17 -11.60
CA VAL A 155 -13.39 -11.28 -11.83
C VAL A 155 -12.86 -11.86 -10.51
N ALA A 156 -12.44 -10.99 -9.60
CA ALA A 156 -11.91 -11.41 -8.31
C ALA A 156 -13.01 -12.04 -7.45
N MET A 157 -14.19 -11.43 -7.38
CA MET A 157 -15.33 -11.96 -6.62
C MET A 157 -15.77 -13.33 -7.13
N GLU A 158 -16.02 -13.48 -8.44
CA GLU A 158 -16.40 -14.76 -9.05
C GLU A 158 -15.34 -15.82 -8.77
N THR A 159 -14.05 -15.47 -8.82
CA THR A 159 -12.98 -16.43 -8.53
C THR A 159 -12.99 -16.90 -7.08
N VAL A 160 -13.10 -15.99 -6.12
CA VAL A 160 -13.15 -16.38 -4.70
C VAL A 160 -14.36 -17.28 -4.45
N VAL A 161 -15.54 -16.90 -4.96
CA VAL A 161 -16.79 -17.63 -4.75
C VAL A 161 -16.79 -19.00 -5.42
N GLU A 162 -16.31 -19.10 -6.66
CA GLU A 162 -16.45 -20.33 -7.46
C GLU A 162 -15.24 -21.26 -7.40
N LYS A 163 -14.05 -20.76 -7.05
CA LYS A 163 -12.78 -21.48 -7.22
C LYS A 163 -12.00 -21.67 -5.93
N THR A 164 -12.47 -21.14 -4.80
CA THR A 164 -11.72 -21.21 -3.53
C THR A 164 -12.63 -21.58 -2.36
N PRO A 165 -12.09 -22.14 -1.26
CA PRO A 165 -12.83 -22.30 0.00
C PRO A 165 -12.93 -20.98 0.82
N SER A 166 -12.32 -19.90 0.34
CA SER A 166 -12.19 -18.63 1.05
C SER A 166 -13.46 -17.78 0.99
N LEU A 167 -13.54 -16.78 1.87
CA LEU A 167 -14.63 -15.82 1.96
C LEU A 167 -14.39 -14.63 1.02
N CYS A 168 -15.39 -14.36 0.19
CA CYS A 168 -15.49 -13.13 -0.60
C CYS A 168 -16.15 -12.02 0.22
N GLU A 169 -15.36 -11.06 0.68
CA GLU A 169 -15.84 -9.85 1.32
C GLU A 169 -15.82 -8.70 0.30
N ALA A 170 -16.97 -8.24 -0.16
CA ALA A 170 -17.06 -7.18 -1.15
C ALA A 170 -17.21 -5.81 -0.48
N ALA A 171 -16.34 -4.85 -0.84
CA ALA A 171 -16.25 -3.59 -0.13
C ALA A 171 -16.88 -2.42 -0.89
N VAL A 172 -17.66 -1.62 -0.17
CA VAL A 172 -18.08 -0.27 -0.59
C VAL A 172 -17.21 0.75 0.13
N CYS A 173 -16.45 1.54 -0.62
CA CYS A 173 -15.65 2.63 -0.06
C CYS A 173 -16.56 3.81 0.31
N PHE A 174 -16.48 4.27 1.55
CA PHE A 174 -17.27 5.38 2.07
C PHE A 174 -16.60 6.73 1.77
N THR A 175 -17.36 7.71 1.31
CA THR A 175 -16.90 9.08 1.04
C THR A 175 -18.04 10.09 1.18
N GLY A 176 -17.72 11.38 1.31
CA GLY A 176 -18.74 12.40 1.52
C GLY A 176 -19.45 12.26 2.87
N ASP A 177 -20.62 12.90 3.00
CA ASP A 177 -21.45 12.81 4.20
C ASP A 177 -22.93 12.86 3.83
N PHE A 178 -23.58 11.69 3.74
CA PHE A 178 -25.00 11.60 3.43
C PHE A 178 -25.93 12.17 4.52
N THR A 179 -25.39 12.60 5.67
CA THR A 179 -26.15 13.30 6.71
C THR A 179 -26.18 14.81 6.48
N ASP A 180 -25.30 15.35 5.63
CA ASP A 180 -25.40 16.72 5.13
C ASP A 180 -26.53 16.81 4.09
N SER A 181 -27.44 17.77 4.27
CA SER A 181 -28.55 18.01 3.34
C SER A 181 -28.09 18.49 1.96
N ASN A 182 -26.85 18.98 1.83
CA ASN A 182 -26.27 19.44 0.57
C ASN A 182 -25.53 18.31 -0.18
N GLU A 183 -25.40 17.11 0.39
CA GLU A 183 -24.80 15.97 -0.28
C GLU A 183 -25.80 15.37 -1.29
N GLU A 184 -25.52 15.56 -2.59
CA GLU A 184 -26.38 15.06 -3.67
C GLU A 184 -25.85 13.76 -4.30
N LYS A 185 -24.55 13.49 -4.17
CA LYS A 185 -23.88 12.44 -4.95
C LYS A 185 -23.74 11.15 -4.18
N TYR A 186 -23.23 11.22 -2.96
CA TYR A 186 -22.94 10.09 -2.09
C TYR A 186 -24.02 9.92 -1.01
N VAL A 187 -25.28 9.98 -1.43
CA VAL A 187 -26.47 9.83 -0.57
C VAL A 187 -26.64 8.39 -0.07
N LEU A 188 -27.46 8.19 0.96
CA LEU A 188 -27.71 6.85 1.54
C LEU A 188 -28.15 5.81 0.50
N GLY A 189 -28.99 6.20 -0.46
CA GLY A 189 -29.45 5.32 -1.55
C GLY A 189 -28.31 4.78 -2.42
N TYR A 190 -27.26 5.57 -2.65
CA TYR A 190 -26.07 5.13 -3.40
C TYR A 190 -25.41 3.92 -2.71
N TYR A 191 -25.27 3.96 -1.39
CA TYR A 191 -24.68 2.87 -0.62
C TYR A 191 -25.56 1.62 -0.61
N VAL A 192 -26.89 1.78 -0.50
CA VAL A 192 -27.86 0.68 -0.56
C VAL A 192 -27.83 -0.03 -1.91
N ASP A 193 -27.83 0.74 -3.01
CA ASP A 193 -27.80 0.17 -4.37
C ASP A 193 -26.54 -0.64 -4.61
N LEU A 194 -25.37 -0.13 -4.19
CA LEU A 194 -24.11 -0.86 -4.28
C LEU A 194 -24.14 -2.14 -3.44
N ALA A 195 -24.63 -2.08 -2.21
CA ALA A 195 -24.69 -3.24 -1.32
C ALA A 195 -25.55 -4.37 -1.90
N LYS A 196 -26.73 -4.06 -2.45
CA LYS A 196 -27.61 -5.04 -3.10
C LYS A 196 -26.97 -5.67 -4.32
N GLU A 197 -26.30 -4.88 -5.15
CA GLU A 197 -25.62 -5.42 -6.34
C GLU A 197 -24.43 -6.30 -5.96
N LEU A 198 -23.67 -5.94 -4.92
CA LEU A 198 -22.57 -6.77 -4.40
C LEU A 198 -23.06 -8.10 -3.82
N GLU A 199 -24.17 -8.10 -3.08
CA GLU A 199 -24.81 -9.33 -2.59
C GLU A 199 -25.24 -10.22 -3.77
N LYS A 200 -25.88 -9.64 -4.79
CA LYS A 200 -26.27 -10.34 -6.01
C LYS A 200 -25.08 -10.90 -6.79
N MET A 201 -23.92 -10.24 -6.73
CA MET A 201 -22.65 -10.73 -7.28
C MET A 201 -22.04 -11.88 -6.48
N GLY A 202 -22.66 -12.32 -5.39
CA GLY A 202 -22.23 -13.48 -4.60
C GLY A 202 -21.31 -13.15 -3.43
N ALA A 203 -21.26 -11.89 -2.98
CA ALA A 203 -20.50 -11.55 -1.78
C ALA A 203 -20.98 -12.36 -0.57
N HIS A 204 -20.03 -12.94 0.18
CA HIS A 204 -20.33 -13.62 1.44
C HIS A 204 -20.48 -12.63 2.59
N ILE A 205 -19.78 -11.49 2.52
CA ILE A 205 -19.75 -10.43 3.52
C ILE A 205 -19.72 -9.08 2.78
N LEU A 206 -20.46 -8.10 3.28
CA LEU A 206 -20.39 -6.72 2.82
C LEU A 206 -19.45 -5.91 3.71
N ALA A 207 -18.39 -5.33 3.13
CA ALA A 207 -17.55 -4.38 3.85
C ALA A 207 -18.00 -2.93 3.61
N ILE A 208 -18.07 -2.15 4.68
CA ILE A 208 -18.08 -0.69 4.60
C ILE A 208 -16.65 -0.24 4.87
N LYS A 209 -15.95 0.21 3.84
CA LYS A 209 -14.56 0.67 3.93
C LYS A 209 -14.50 2.19 4.01
N ASP A 210 -14.46 2.73 5.22
CA ASP A 210 -14.19 4.13 5.50
C ASP A 210 -12.69 4.39 5.64
N MET A 211 -11.99 4.46 4.51
CA MET A 211 -10.53 4.56 4.42
C MET A 211 -9.93 5.86 5.01
N ALA A 212 -10.75 6.88 5.27
CA ALA A 212 -10.29 8.17 5.76
C ALA A 212 -10.77 8.48 7.19
N GLY A 213 -11.80 7.78 7.70
CA GLY A 213 -12.38 8.08 9.02
C GLY A 213 -13.48 9.14 8.94
N LEU A 214 -14.25 9.15 7.85
CA LEU A 214 -15.32 10.09 7.55
C LEU A 214 -16.67 9.68 8.12
N CYS A 215 -16.88 8.37 8.34
CA CYS A 215 -18.16 7.82 8.79
C CYS A 215 -18.33 8.09 10.29
N HIS A 216 -18.69 9.32 10.63
CA HIS A 216 -18.92 9.77 12.00
C HIS A 216 -20.08 9.01 12.67
N PRO A 217 -20.24 9.08 14.00
CA PRO A 217 -21.09 8.14 14.73
C PRO A 217 -22.56 8.11 14.30
N LEU A 218 -23.13 9.26 13.92
CA LEU A 218 -24.50 9.34 13.43
C LEU A 218 -24.63 8.67 12.04
N ALA A 219 -23.69 8.94 11.14
CA ALA A 219 -23.63 8.29 9.83
C ALA A 219 -23.44 6.78 9.97
N ALA A 220 -22.51 6.32 10.81
CA ALA A 220 -22.24 4.90 11.04
C ALA A 220 -23.50 4.15 11.52
N SER A 221 -24.21 4.69 12.51
CA SER A 221 -25.45 4.08 13.01
C SER A 221 -26.51 3.96 11.93
N LYS A 222 -26.75 5.05 11.18
CA LYS A 222 -27.78 5.10 10.14
C LYS A 222 -27.44 4.19 8.96
N LEU A 223 -26.19 4.23 8.50
CA LEU A 223 -25.72 3.42 7.38
C LEU A 223 -25.80 1.92 7.70
N VAL A 224 -25.24 1.48 8.84
CA VAL A 224 -25.25 0.07 9.24
C VAL A 224 -26.68 -0.43 9.40
N LYS A 225 -27.53 0.32 10.11
CA LYS A 225 -28.93 -0.07 10.32
C LYS A 225 -29.69 -0.22 9.01
N THR A 226 -29.52 0.73 8.09
CA THR A 226 -30.17 0.68 6.78
C THR A 226 -29.64 -0.50 5.97
N LEU A 227 -28.33 -0.65 5.82
CA LEU A 227 -27.74 -1.76 5.06
C LEU A 227 -28.15 -3.12 5.65
N ARG A 228 -28.20 -3.25 6.98
CA ARG A 228 -28.60 -4.50 7.64
C ARG A 228 -30.02 -4.91 7.28
N ASN A 229 -30.92 -3.96 7.04
CA ASN A 229 -32.31 -4.23 6.62
C ASN A 229 -32.44 -4.54 5.12
N GLU A 230 -31.46 -4.11 4.31
CA GLU A 230 -31.54 -4.17 2.85
C GLU A 230 -30.78 -5.37 2.24
N VAL A 231 -29.81 -5.95 2.97
CA VAL A 231 -29.06 -7.15 2.55
C VAL A 231 -29.11 -8.25 3.60
N GLY A 232 -29.02 -9.50 3.16
CA GLY A 232 -29.05 -10.71 3.99
C GLY A 232 -27.69 -11.14 4.55
N ILE A 233 -26.59 -10.67 3.96
CA ILE A 233 -25.21 -11.02 4.35
C ILE A 233 -24.66 -10.18 5.53
N PRO A 234 -23.64 -10.68 6.27
CA PRO A 234 -22.98 -9.93 7.33
C PRO A 234 -22.37 -8.61 6.86
N ILE A 235 -22.33 -7.63 7.75
CA ILE A 235 -21.70 -6.33 7.53
C ILE A 235 -20.41 -6.24 8.36
N HIS A 236 -19.32 -5.90 7.69
CA HIS A 236 -18.00 -5.67 8.25
C HIS A 236 -17.66 -4.18 8.16
N PHE A 237 -17.54 -3.47 9.28
CA PHE A 237 -17.24 -2.04 9.29
C PHE A 237 -15.76 -1.77 9.56
N HIS A 238 -15.14 -1.09 8.60
CA HIS A 238 -13.77 -0.65 8.67
C HIS A 238 -13.73 0.88 8.67
N THR A 239 -12.99 1.46 9.61
CA THR A 239 -12.76 2.92 9.68
C THR A 239 -11.36 3.22 10.22
N HIS A 240 -10.92 4.46 10.08
CA HIS A 240 -9.70 4.98 10.68
C HIS A 240 -10.06 6.01 11.75
N ASP A 241 -9.23 6.13 12.79
CA ASP A 241 -9.42 7.06 13.90
C ASP A 241 -8.80 8.44 13.64
N SER A 242 -8.64 8.81 12.36
CA SER A 242 -7.98 10.05 11.93
C SER A 242 -8.63 11.31 12.51
N SER A 243 -9.92 11.25 12.81
CA SER A 243 -10.69 12.32 13.46
C SER A 243 -10.56 12.34 14.98
N GLY A 244 -10.10 11.25 15.58
CA GLY A 244 -10.05 11.02 17.03
C GLY A 244 -11.39 10.60 17.66
N ILE A 245 -12.44 10.36 16.86
CA ILE A 245 -13.78 10.01 17.36
C ILE A 245 -14.34 8.70 16.78
N SER A 246 -13.60 7.98 15.94
CA SER A 246 -14.11 6.81 15.23
C SER A 246 -14.36 5.62 16.15
N SER A 247 -13.74 5.59 17.34
CA SER A 247 -14.14 4.66 18.42
C SER A 247 -15.64 4.79 18.77
N SER A 248 -16.20 6.00 18.73
CA SER A 248 -17.64 6.22 18.91
C SER A 248 -18.45 5.70 17.72
N SER A 249 -17.92 5.83 16.50
CA SER A 249 -18.54 5.23 15.30
C SER A 249 -18.61 3.71 15.38
N ILE A 250 -17.57 3.05 15.91
CA ILE A 250 -17.58 1.60 16.18
C ILE A 250 -18.69 1.22 17.17
N ILE A 251 -18.82 1.95 18.28
CA ILE A 251 -19.87 1.70 19.28
C ILE A 251 -21.25 1.87 18.65
N LYS A 252 -21.47 2.95 17.88
CA LYS A 252 -22.74 3.21 17.19
C LYS A 252 -23.05 2.21 16.08
N ALA A 253 -22.05 1.71 15.38
CA ALA A 253 -22.20 0.61 14.43
C ALA A 253 -22.58 -0.70 15.16
N SER A 254 -21.97 -0.98 16.31
CA SER A 254 -22.30 -2.15 17.15
C SER A 254 -23.74 -2.12 17.67
N GLU A 255 -24.19 -0.97 18.17
CA GLU A 255 -25.58 -0.74 18.58
C GLU A 255 -26.57 -0.91 17.41
N ALA A 256 -26.17 -0.51 16.19
CA ALA A 256 -26.95 -0.69 14.96
C ALA A 256 -26.91 -2.13 14.42
N GLY A 257 -26.12 -3.02 15.04
CA GLY A 257 -26.02 -4.43 14.69
C GLY A 257 -25.01 -4.74 13.59
N VAL A 258 -23.91 -3.99 13.46
CA VAL A 258 -22.78 -4.43 12.61
C VAL A 258 -22.25 -5.78 13.10
N ASP A 259 -21.90 -6.69 12.20
CA ASP A 259 -21.50 -8.06 12.56
C ASP A 259 -20.02 -8.13 12.96
N VAL A 260 -19.13 -7.46 12.20
CA VAL A 260 -17.69 -7.44 12.41
C VAL A 260 -17.15 -6.01 12.34
N VAL A 261 -16.11 -5.68 13.13
CA VAL A 261 -15.37 -4.41 13.04
C VAL A 261 -13.86 -4.62 12.94
N ASP A 262 -13.18 -3.73 12.22
CA ASP A 262 -11.72 -3.66 12.20
C ASP A 262 -11.21 -2.76 13.34
N LEU A 263 -10.28 -3.28 14.15
CA LEU A 263 -9.62 -2.58 15.25
C LEU A 263 -8.11 -2.89 15.24
N ALA A 264 -7.30 -2.07 15.90
CA ALA A 264 -5.85 -2.32 16.06
C ALA A 264 -5.47 -2.40 17.55
N ILE A 265 -4.45 -3.21 17.87
CA ILE A 265 -3.90 -3.28 19.23
C ILE A 265 -3.50 -1.89 19.73
N SER A 266 -3.72 -1.65 21.03
CA SER A 266 -3.64 -0.32 21.63
C SER A 266 -2.38 0.49 21.23
N SER A 267 -1.20 -0.11 21.34
CA SER A 267 0.08 0.55 21.00
C SER A 267 0.28 0.87 19.51
N LEU A 268 -0.56 0.34 18.62
CA LEU A 268 -0.57 0.60 17.16
C LEU A 268 -1.93 1.09 16.65
N SER A 269 -2.76 1.64 17.55
CA SER A 269 -4.09 2.19 17.24
C SER A 269 -4.12 3.72 17.31
N GLY A 270 -5.26 4.30 16.91
CA GLY A 270 -5.49 5.74 16.95
C GLY A 270 -4.77 6.51 15.84
N CYS A 271 -4.93 7.83 15.82
CA CYS A 271 -4.39 8.69 14.76
C CYS A 271 -4.84 8.18 13.39
N THR A 272 -3.95 8.06 12.41
CA THR A 272 -4.30 7.50 11.09
C THR A 272 -4.58 6.00 11.10
N SER A 273 -4.39 5.27 12.20
CA SER A 273 -4.67 3.83 12.35
C SER A 273 -6.15 3.56 12.65
N GLN A 274 -6.50 2.30 12.89
CA GLN A 274 -7.83 1.89 13.36
C GLN A 274 -8.10 2.33 14.82
N PRO A 275 -9.38 2.38 15.23
CA PRO A 275 -9.76 2.54 16.63
C PRO A 275 -9.14 1.47 17.56
N ASN A 276 -8.99 1.83 18.83
CA ASN A 276 -8.27 1.03 19.82
C ASN A 276 -9.03 -0.25 20.21
N LEU A 277 -8.46 -1.41 19.85
CA LEU A 277 -9.04 -2.72 20.08
C LEU A 277 -9.26 -2.99 21.58
N ASN A 278 -8.21 -2.86 22.39
CA ASN A 278 -8.24 -3.14 23.83
C ASN A 278 -9.37 -2.35 24.54
N SER A 279 -9.47 -1.06 24.20
CA SER A 279 -10.42 -0.14 24.82
C SER A 279 -11.86 -0.44 24.42
N ILE A 280 -12.11 -0.76 23.15
CA ILE A 280 -13.44 -1.14 22.67
C ILE A 280 -13.88 -2.48 23.29
N VAL A 281 -12.99 -3.47 23.37
CA VAL A 281 -13.28 -4.75 24.03
C VAL A 281 -13.63 -4.52 25.50
N HIS A 282 -12.84 -3.69 26.21
CA HIS A 282 -13.12 -3.35 27.60
C HIS A 282 -14.46 -2.63 27.77
N ALA A 283 -14.76 -1.65 26.90
CA ALA A 283 -16.00 -0.89 26.94
C ALA A 283 -17.24 -1.78 26.73
N LEU A 284 -17.13 -2.80 25.87
CA LEU A 284 -18.24 -3.68 25.53
C LEU A 284 -18.39 -4.91 26.45
N ARG A 285 -17.46 -5.15 27.40
CA ARG A 285 -17.37 -6.42 28.16
C ARG A 285 -18.66 -6.86 28.87
N ASN A 286 -19.44 -5.89 29.35
CA ASN A 286 -20.73 -6.12 30.04
C ASN A 286 -21.94 -5.70 29.20
N SER A 287 -21.74 -5.42 27.91
CA SER A 287 -22.80 -5.07 26.98
C SER A 287 -23.43 -6.31 26.34
N PRO A 288 -24.65 -6.22 25.77
CA PRO A 288 -25.24 -7.31 24.99
C PRO A 288 -24.42 -7.71 23.75
N ARG A 289 -23.51 -6.84 23.30
CA ARG A 289 -22.60 -7.04 22.16
C ARG A 289 -21.17 -7.36 22.60
N SER A 290 -20.96 -7.80 23.85
CA SER A 290 -19.63 -8.18 24.37
C SER A 290 -18.90 -9.09 23.38
N THR A 291 -17.64 -8.79 23.10
CA THR A 291 -16.83 -9.50 22.10
C THR A 291 -16.36 -10.87 22.60
N GLY A 292 -16.29 -11.06 23.92
CA GLY A 292 -15.74 -12.25 24.55
C GLY A 292 -14.20 -12.35 24.47
N LEU A 293 -13.51 -11.35 23.94
CA LEU A 293 -12.04 -11.31 23.90
C LEU A 293 -11.45 -10.97 25.27
N ASP A 294 -10.30 -11.57 25.57
CA ASP A 294 -9.56 -11.35 26.82
C ASP A 294 -8.76 -10.04 26.75
N VAL A 295 -9.19 -9.04 27.51
CA VAL A 295 -8.54 -7.72 27.58
C VAL A 295 -7.12 -7.81 28.15
N ASP A 296 -6.87 -8.68 29.11
CA ASP A 296 -5.54 -8.82 29.71
C ASP A 296 -4.58 -9.45 28.70
N ALA A 297 -5.07 -10.43 27.93
CA ALA A 297 -4.29 -11.00 26.84
C ALA A 297 -3.91 -9.94 25.78
N LEU A 298 -4.85 -9.07 25.43
CA LEU A 298 -4.63 -7.96 24.50
C LEU A 298 -3.68 -6.90 25.06
N ASN A 299 -3.72 -6.64 26.37
CA ASN A 299 -2.82 -5.69 27.02
C ASN A 299 -1.37 -6.20 27.02
N GLN A 300 -1.15 -7.49 27.28
CA GLN A 300 0.18 -8.11 27.15
C GLN A 300 0.71 -8.01 25.71
N LEU A 301 -0.15 -8.25 24.71
CA LEU A 301 0.22 -8.08 23.30
C LEU A 301 0.57 -6.61 22.99
N SER A 302 -0.14 -5.66 23.59
CA SER A 302 0.16 -4.22 23.44
C SER A 302 1.53 -3.85 23.99
N ILE A 303 1.96 -4.42 25.12
CA ILE A 303 3.29 -4.17 25.71
C ILE A 303 4.40 -4.58 24.74
N TYR A 304 4.25 -5.74 24.09
CA TYR A 304 5.20 -6.17 23.06
C TYR A 304 5.26 -5.17 21.89
N TRP A 305 4.10 -4.81 21.34
CA TRP A 305 4.04 -3.90 20.20
C TRP A 305 4.48 -2.47 20.53
N GLU A 306 4.32 -2.03 21.78
CA GLU A 306 4.84 -0.75 22.26
C GLU A 306 6.37 -0.72 22.19
N ALA A 307 7.04 -1.79 22.64
CA ALA A 307 8.49 -1.91 22.53
C ALA A 307 8.93 -1.97 21.06
N VAL A 308 8.28 -2.82 20.24
CA VAL A 308 8.62 -2.98 18.82
C VAL A 308 8.43 -1.69 18.03
N ARG A 309 7.37 -0.90 18.30
CA ARG A 309 7.10 0.37 17.62
C ARG A 309 8.29 1.33 17.69
N GLN A 310 9.07 1.30 18.78
CA GLN A 310 10.26 2.14 18.94
C GLN A 310 11.33 1.88 17.87
N TYR A 311 11.45 0.63 17.41
CA TYR A 311 12.40 0.23 16.35
C TYR A 311 12.05 0.84 14.99
N TYR A 312 10.80 1.28 14.83
CA TYR A 312 10.27 1.87 13.59
C TYR A 312 10.10 3.39 13.70
N SER A 313 10.64 4.03 14.74
CA SER A 313 10.51 5.48 14.94
C SER A 313 10.87 6.36 13.73
N PRO A 314 11.85 6.02 12.85
CA PRO A 314 12.10 6.82 11.65
C PRO A 314 10.96 6.82 10.62
N PHE A 315 10.05 5.85 10.71
CA PHE A 315 8.93 5.66 9.79
C PHE A 315 7.58 6.06 10.40
N ASP A 316 7.51 6.27 11.72
CA ASP A 316 6.29 6.65 12.43
C ASP A 316 5.98 8.16 12.24
N THR A 317 5.53 8.50 11.03
CA THR A 317 5.34 9.90 10.58
C THR A 317 3.90 10.40 10.69
N SER A 318 3.00 9.58 11.26
CA SER A 318 1.62 9.96 11.50
C SER A 318 1.51 11.08 12.54
N PRO A 319 0.63 12.08 12.36
CA PRO A 319 0.33 13.05 13.42
C PRO A 319 -0.11 12.32 14.71
N PRO A 320 0.45 12.65 15.89
CA PRO A 320 0.13 11.96 17.15
C PRO A 320 -1.20 12.42 17.76
N PHE A 321 -2.17 12.79 16.92
CA PHE A 321 -3.48 13.30 17.31
C PHE A 321 -4.49 13.14 16.17
N GLY A 322 -5.78 13.08 16.53
CA GLY A 322 -6.87 13.18 15.56
C GLY A 322 -7.18 14.62 15.16
N SER A 323 -7.71 14.82 13.96
CA SER A 323 -8.10 16.14 13.45
C SER A 323 -9.39 16.08 12.62
N ALA A 324 -10.30 17.02 12.89
CA ALA A 324 -11.53 17.20 12.12
C ALA A 324 -11.28 17.72 10.68
N GLU A 325 -10.06 18.17 10.35
CA GLU A 325 -9.70 18.56 8.98
C GLU A 325 -9.92 17.42 7.97
N VAL A 326 -9.89 16.17 8.44
CA VAL A 326 -10.15 15.00 7.61
C VAL A 326 -11.51 15.03 6.94
N TYR A 327 -12.53 15.62 7.57
CA TYR A 327 -13.87 15.77 6.97
C TYR A 327 -13.87 16.73 5.78
N GLN A 328 -12.90 17.64 5.71
CA GLN A 328 -12.74 18.57 4.59
C GLN A 328 -11.87 17.97 3.48
N HIS A 329 -10.66 17.51 3.81
CA HIS A 329 -9.72 17.01 2.80
C HIS A 329 -9.95 15.57 2.37
N GLN A 330 -10.58 14.76 3.21
CA GLN A 330 -10.94 13.37 2.93
C GLN A 330 -9.77 12.54 2.40
N MET A 331 -8.56 12.81 2.90
CA MET A 331 -7.37 12.04 2.55
C MET A 331 -7.34 10.80 3.45
N PRO A 332 -7.20 9.60 2.88
CA PRO A 332 -6.90 8.41 3.67
C PRO A 332 -5.62 8.57 4.48
N GLY A 333 -5.51 7.87 5.61
CA GLY A 333 -4.36 7.97 6.51
C GLY A 333 -3.01 7.82 5.79
N GLY A 334 -2.83 6.72 5.04
CA GLY A 334 -1.62 6.49 4.25
C GLY A 334 -1.39 7.50 3.13
N GLN A 335 -2.42 8.16 2.58
CA GLN A 335 -2.21 9.23 1.60
C GLN A 335 -1.71 10.50 2.29
N TYR A 336 -2.21 10.82 3.48
CA TYR A 336 -1.83 12.01 4.24
C TYR A 336 -0.32 12.00 4.57
N THR A 337 0.16 10.90 5.16
CA THR A 337 1.59 10.76 5.53
C THR A 337 2.50 10.77 4.30
N ASN A 338 2.16 9.99 3.27
CA ASN A 338 2.94 9.96 2.02
C ASN A 338 2.97 11.32 1.31
N LEU A 339 1.84 12.03 1.22
CA LEU A 339 1.79 13.35 0.57
C LEU A 339 2.57 14.40 1.37
N ARG A 340 2.58 14.29 2.70
CA ARG A 340 3.36 15.18 3.58
C ARG A 340 4.86 14.98 3.40
N GLU A 341 5.32 13.74 3.32
CA GLU A 341 6.72 13.41 3.01
C GLU A 341 7.11 13.90 1.60
N GLN A 342 6.25 13.68 0.60
CA GLN A 342 6.47 14.18 -0.77
C GLN A 342 6.55 15.72 -0.81
N ALA A 343 5.63 16.41 -0.14
CA ALA A 343 5.64 17.86 -0.05
C ALA A 343 6.91 18.37 0.65
N ALA A 344 7.35 17.73 1.73
CA ALA A 344 8.58 18.07 2.41
C ALA A 344 9.81 17.90 1.50
N ALA A 345 9.91 16.77 0.79
CA ALA A 345 10.99 16.48 -0.16
C ALA A 345 11.07 17.49 -1.32
N LEU A 346 9.93 18.07 -1.72
CA LEU A 346 9.85 19.10 -2.76
C LEU A 346 9.98 20.54 -2.23
N GLY A 347 10.32 20.71 -0.95
CA GLY A 347 10.45 22.03 -0.31
C GLY A 347 9.11 22.73 -0.02
N LEU A 348 7.98 22.04 -0.20
CA LEU A 348 6.62 22.52 0.08
C LEU A 348 6.16 22.27 1.52
N GLY A 349 7.02 21.70 2.38
CA GLY A 349 6.66 21.36 3.77
C GLY A 349 6.12 22.55 4.59
N LYS A 350 6.68 23.76 4.39
CA LYS A 350 6.18 24.99 5.04
C LYS A 350 4.82 25.46 4.51
N ARG A 351 4.41 24.96 3.34
CA ARG A 351 3.15 25.26 2.65
C ARG A 351 2.18 24.08 2.72
N TRP A 352 2.28 23.26 3.77
CA TRP A 352 1.44 22.06 3.91
C TRP A 352 -0.06 22.38 3.83
N THR A 353 -0.51 23.47 4.46
CA THR A 353 -1.91 23.91 4.38
C THR A 353 -2.34 24.17 2.94
N ASP A 354 -1.49 24.81 2.12
CA ASP A 354 -1.78 25.02 0.70
C ASP A 354 -1.92 23.68 -0.04
N VAL A 355 -1.09 22.69 0.28
CA VAL A 355 -1.18 21.33 -0.29
C VAL A 355 -2.52 20.68 0.06
N VAL A 356 -2.95 20.77 1.32
CA VAL A 356 -4.24 20.22 1.78
C VAL A 356 -5.42 20.91 1.09
N THR A 357 -5.43 22.24 1.02
CA THR A 357 -6.49 23.00 0.32
C THR A 357 -6.49 22.72 -1.18
N THR A 358 -5.33 22.61 -1.81
CA THR A 358 -5.24 22.28 -3.24
C THR A 358 -5.75 20.87 -3.50
N TYR A 359 -5.46 19.90 -2.61
CA TYR A 359 -5.99 18.54 -2.69
C TYR A 359 -7.53 18.52 -2.66
N GLN A 360 -8.14 19.27 -1.73
CA GLN A 360 -9.60 19.44 -1.65
C GLN A 360 -10.18 19.96 -2.97
N ASN A 361 -9.58 21.02 -3.50
CA ASN A 361 -10.05 21.66 -4.73
C ASN A 361 -9.82 20.76 -5.95
N CYS A 362 -8.74 20.00 -6.00
CA CYS A 362 -8.50 18.99 -7.03
C CYS A 362 -9.58 17.89 -7.00
N ASN A 363 -10.01 17.43 -5.83
CA ASN A 363 -11.11 16.46 -5.73
C ASN A 363 -12.41 17.02 -6.34
N ARG A 364 -12.77 18.26 -6.00
CA ARG A 364 -13.95 18.94 -6.57
C ARG A 364 -13.83 19.10 -8.08
N LEU A 365 -12.67 19.54 -8.56
CA LEU A 365 -12.38 19.71 -9.99
C LEU A 365 -12.51 18.39 -10.77
N LEU A 366 -12.13 17.27 -10.15
CA LEU A 366 -12.25 15.92 -10.73
C LEU A 366 -13.68 15.34 -10.66
N GLY A 367 -14.65 16.11 -10.14
CA GLY A 367 -16.06 15.74 -10.07
C GLY A 367 -16.44 15.04 -8.78
N ASP A 368 -15.69 15.25 -7.69
CA ASP A 368 -15.84 14.66 -6.36
C ASP A 368 -15.85 13.13 -6.38
N ILE A 369 -14.67 12.52 -6.17
CA ILE A 369 -14.49 11.08 -6.32
C ILE A 369 -14.26 10.38 -4.98
N VAL A 370 -14.44 9.06 -5.00
CA VAL A 370 -13.92 8.17 -3.96
C VAL A 370 -12.40 8.21 -4.03
N LYS A 371 -11.75 8.46 -2.89
CA LYS A 371 -10.30 8.65 -2.76
C LYS A 371 -9.69 7.56 -1.92
N VAL A 372 -9.22 6.51 -2.58
CA VAL A 372 -8.45 5.41 -1.97
C VAL A 372 -7.39 4.96 -2.98
N THR A 373 -6.32 4.30 -2.55
CA THR A 373 -5.23 3.95 -3.48
C THR A 373 -5.76 3.15 -4.69
N PRO A 374 -5.51 3.58 -5.94
CA PRO A 374 -4.60 4.64 -6.35
C PRO A 374 -5.25 6.00 -6.65
N SER A 375 -6.59 6.15 -6.62
CA SER A 375 -7.26 7.43 -6.92
C SER A 375 -6.83 8.55 -5.97
N SER A 376 -6.64 8.25 -4.67
CA SER A 376 -6.14 9.23 -3.70
C SER A 376 -4.76 9.79 -4.04
N LYS A 377 -3.88 8.94 -4.62
CA LYS A 377 -2.55 9.34 -5.10
C LYS A 377 -2.67 10.26 -6.30
N SER A 378 -3.51 9.92 -7.28
CA SER A 378 -3.72 10.77 -8.46
C SER A 378 -4.18 12.20 -8.07
N VAL A 379 -5.07 12.32 -7.08
CA VAL A 379 -5.47 13.65 -6.56
C VAL A 379 -4.28 14.39 -5.92
N GLY A 380 -3.44 13.68 -5.17
CA GLY A 380 -2.24 14.24 -4.54
C GLY A 380 -1.18 14.69 -5.54
N ASP A 381 -0.88 13.85 -6.53
CA ASP A 381 0.06 14.15 -7.61
C ASP A 381 -0.40 15.39 -8.40
N LEU A 382 -1.72 15.51 -8.66
CA LEU A 382 -2.29 16.70 -9.31
C LEU A 382 -2.14 17.96 -8.44
N ALA A 383 -2.40 17.86 -7.14
CA ALA A 383 -2.28 19.00 -6.23
C ALA A 383 -0.84 19.53 -6.16
N ILE A 384 0.14 18.64 -6.03
CA ILE A 384 1.57 19.01 -6.04
C ILE A 384 1.98 19.61 -7.39
N PHE A 385 1.52 19.01 -8.49
CA PHE A 385 1.80 19.52 -9.84
C PHE A 385 1.30 20.95 -10.02
N LEU A 386 0.08 21.25 -9.59
CA LEU A 386 -0.50 22.58 -9.72
C LEU A 386 0.22 23.61 -8.84
N ILE A 387 0.54 23.25 -7.59
CA ILE A 387 1.29 24.14 -6.68
C ILE A 387 2.67 24.46 -7.25
N THR A 388 3.39 23.46 -7.74
CA THR A 388 4.74 23.66 -8.29
C THR A 388 4.73 24.51 -9.56
N LYS A 389 3.64 24.47 -10.35
CA LYS A 389 3.44 25.36 -11.50
C LYS A 389 2.86 26.74 -11.15
N GLY A 390 2.47 26.98 -9.90
CA GLY A 390 1.81 28.22 -9.50
C GLY A 390 0.42 28.40 -10.11
N VAL A 391 -0.26 27.29 -10.43
CA VAL A 391 -1.58 27.28 -11.09
C VAL A 391 -2.65 26.94 -10.06
N LYS A 392 -3.74 27.72 -10.02
CA LYS A 392 -4.89 27.36 -9.18
C LYS A 392 -5.69 26.23 -9.82
N PRO A 393 -6.30 25.32 -9.03
CA PRO A 393 -7.12 24.22 -9.58
C PRO A 393 -8.19 24.68 -10.56
N GLU A 394 -8.86 25.79 -10.30
CA GLU A 394 -9.88 26.35 -11.19
C GLU A 394 -9.32 26.74 -12.57
N ASP A 395 -8.05 27.15 -12.63
CA ASP A 395 -7.37 27.57 -13.86
C ASP A 395 -6.79 26.40 -14.67
N LEU A 396 -6.87 25.17 -14.16
CA LEU A 396 -6.35 23.97 -14.85
C LEU A 396 -6.92 23.84 -16.27
N ILE A 397 -8.19 24.18 -16.46
CA ILE A 397 -8.87 24.08 -17.77
C ILE A 397 -8.30 25.03 -18.83
N ASN A 398 -7.51 26.02 -18.42
CA ASN A 398 -6.88 27.00 -19.29
C ASN A 398 -5.43 26.60 -19.66
N LEU A 399 -4.92 25.49 -19.12
CA LEU A 399 -3.59 25.01 -19.44
C LEU A 399 -3.52 24.49 -20.89
N PRO A 400 -2.39 24.70 -21.60
CA PRO A 400 -2.20 24.18 -22.96
C PRO A 400 -2.34 22.65 -23.03
N GLU A 401 -2.78 22.13 -24.17
CA GLU A 401 -2.95 20.67 -24.39
C GLU A 401 -1.61 19.91 -24.27
N GLU A 402 -0.47 20.57 -24.48
CA GLU A 402 0.88 20.01 -24.34
C GLU A 402 1.38 20.00 -22.89
N THR A 403 0.54 20.36 -21.93
CA THR A 403 0.89 20.32 -20.51
C THR A 403 1.17 18.87 -20.08
N GLY A 404 2.42 18.55 -19.78
CA GLY A 404 2.82 17.23 -19.28
C GLY A 404 2.29 16.95 -17.87
N PHE A 405 1.04 16.52 -17.77
CA PHE A 405 0.40 16.12 -16.51
C PHE A 405 1.00 14.83 -15.94
N PRO A 406 0.91 14.61 -14.60
CA PRO A 406 1.37 13.36 -14.00
C PRO A 406 0.66 12.14 -14.59
N GLN A 407 1.42 11.07 -14.85
CA GLN A 407 0.91 9.84 -15.48
C GLN A 407 -0.27 9.23 -14.68
N SER A 408 -0.22 9.29 -13.35
CA SER A 408 -1.30 8.81 -12.47
C SER A 408 -2.64 9.53 -12.70
N VAL A 409 -2.60 10.80 -13.10
CA VAL A 409 -3.79 11.62 -13.40
C VAL A 409 -4.33 11.28 -14.78
N ILE A 410 -3.42 11.08 -15.76
CA ILE A 410 -3.76 10.62 -17.11
C ILE A 410 -4.41 9.23 -17.03
N ASP A 411 -3.86 8.30 -16.25
CA ASP A 411 -4.42 6.96 -16.07
C ASP A 411 -5.80 7.00 -15.39
N LEU A 412 -5.99 7.88 -14.41
CA LEU A 412 -7.29 8.07 -13.77
C LEU A 412 -8.34 8.55 -14.80
N LEU A 413 -8.06 9.64 -15.52
CA LEU A 413 -9.03 10.27 -16.42
C LEU A 413 -9.20 9.56 -17.76
N SER A 414 -8.22 8.75 -18.19
CA SER A 414 -8.35 7.88 -19.35
C SER A 414 -9.30 6.72 -19.10
N GLY A 415 -9.67 6.47 -17.84
CA GLY A 415 -10.53 5.36 -17.44
C GLY A 415 -9.76 4.06 -17.17
N ASN A 416 -8.42 4.09 -17.14
CA ASN A 416 -7.61 2.92 -16.77
C ASN A 416 -7.87 2.46 -15.33
N LEU A 417 -8.42 3.29 -14.46
CA LEU A 417 -8.77 2.91 -13.08
C LEU A 417 -10.26 2.59 -12.90
N GLY A 418 -11.04 2.54 -13.97
CA GLY A 418 -12.50 2.42 -13.91
C GLY A 418 -13.21 3.77 -14.10
N GLN A 419 -14.47 3.84 -13.68
CA GLN A 419 -15.32 5.01 -13.89
C GLN A 419 -15.97 5.45 -12.58
N PRO A 420 -15.91 6.75 -12.22
CA PRO A 420 -16.56 7.25 -11.02
C PRO A 420 -18.08 7.38 -11.23
N LYS A 421 -18.83 7.43 -10.14
CA LYS A 421 -20.25 7.84 -10.16
C LYS A 421 -20.36 9.21 -10.85
N GLY A 422 -21.26 9.33 -11.84
CA GLY A 422 -21.46 10.57 -12.60
C GLY A 422 -20.47 10.82 -13.75
N GLY A 423 -19.41 10.01 -13.88
CA GLY A 423 -18.37 10.20 -14.90
C GLY A 423 -17.45 11.38 -14.63
N TRP A 424 -16.63 11.72 -15.64
CA TRP A 424 -15.60 12.76 -15.53
C TRP A 424 -16.08 14.12 -16.07
N PRO A 425 -15.71 15.25 -15.42
CA PRO A 425 -15.93 16.58 -15.97
C PRO A 425 -15.22 16.73 -17.32
N LYS A 426 -15.99 17.05 -18.38
CA LYS A 426 -15.52 16.95 -19.77
C LYS A 426 -14.43 17.95 -20.13
N SER A 427 -14.49 19.17 -19.59
CA SER A 427 -13.45 20.19 -19.77
C SER A 427 -12.12 19.72 -19.21
N VAL A 428 -12.12 19.24 -17.96
CA VAL A 428 -10.94 18.73 -17.26
C VAL A 428 -10.37 17.49 -17.95
N GLN A 429 -11.23 16.52 -18.30
CA GLN A 429 -10.82 15.31 -19.02
C GLN A 429 -10.18 15.64 -20.37
N LYS A 430 -10.73 16.62 -21.12
CA LYS A 430 -10.18 17.04 -22.42
C LYS A 430 -8.78 17.64 -22.28
N VAL A 431 -8.58 18.56 -21.34
CA VAL A 431 -7.29 19.24 -21.15
C VAL A 431 -6.21 18.25 -20.71
N ILE A 432 -6.53 17.34 -19.77
CA ILE A 432 -5.53 16.40 -19.25
C ILE A 432 -5.18 15.30 -20.26
N LEU A 433 -6.16 14.80 -21.03
CA LEU A 433 -5.89 13.75 -22.02
C LEU A 433 -5.38 14.30 -23.36
N GLY A 434 -5.60 15.58 -23.65
CA GLY A 434 -5.34 16.18 -24.95
C GLY A 434 -5.97 15.36 -26.08
N LYS A 435 -5.13 14.80 -26.96
CA LYS A 435 -5.55 13.97 -28.10
C LYS A 435 -5.88 12.51 -27.74
N GLN A 436 -5.54 12.06 -26.52
CA GLN A 436 -5.79 10.68 -26.10
C GLN A 436 -7.28 10.44 -25.89
N LYS A 437 -7.79 9.31 -26.39
CA LYS A 437 -9.21 8.95 -26.24
C LYS A 437 -9.42 8.18 -24.94
N PRO A 438 -10.42 8.55 -24.11
CA PRO A 438 -10.74 7.80 -22.91
C PRO A 438 -11.28 6.41 -23.27
N MET A 439 -10.94 5.44 -22.44
CA MET A 439 -11.40 4.06 -22.55
C MET A 439 -12.87 3.93 -22.15
N LYS A 440 -13.59 3.05 -22.85
CA LYS A 440 -14.93 2.59 -22.48
C LYS A 440 -14.88 1.16 -21.94
N GLY A 441 -15.61 0.93 -20.85
CA GLY A 441 -15.75 -0.37 -20.19
C GLY A 441 -14.62 -0.68 -19.21
N ARG A 442 -14.59 -1.94 -18.74
CA ARG A 442 -13.61 -2.42 -17.77
C ARG A 442 -12.21 -2.55 -18.40
N PRO A 443 -11.15 -1.96 -17.81
CA PRO A 443 -9.81 -1.99 -18.38
C PRO A 443 -9.24 -3.39 -18.62
N GLY A 444 -9.36 -4.27 -17.63
CA GLY A 444 -8.85 -5.65 -17.72
C GLY A 444 -9.54 -6.53 -18.78
N ALA A 445 -10.76 -6.16 -19.23
CA ALA A 445 -11.52 -6.97 -20.19
C ALA A 445 -10.89 -6.98 -21.60
N LYS A 446 -10.06 -5.98 -21.93
CA LYS A 446 -9.37 -5.86 -23.22
C LYS A 446 -7.89 -6.21 -23.13
N ALA A 447 -7.38 -6.51 -21.94
CA ALA A 447 -5.97 -6.86 -21.75
C ALA A 447 -5.70 -8.24 -22.36
N ALA A 448 -4.59 -8.36 -23.11
CA ALA A 448 -4.17 -9.64 -23.65
C ALA A 448 -3.85 -10.61 -22.51
N LYS A 449 -4.30 -11.87 -22.65
CA LYS A 449 -3.97 -12.91 -21.67
C LYS A 449 -2.46 -13.08 -21.58
N ILE A 450 -1.97 -13.23 -20.35
CA ILE A 450 -0.57 -13.60 -20.09
C ILE A 450 -0.48 -15.13 -20.01
N ASP A 451 0.46 -15.72 -20.74
CA ASP A 451 0.76 -17.15 -20.66
C ASP A 451 1.63 -17.42 -19.42
N LEU A 452 0.97 -17.76 -18.31
CA LEU A 452 1.63 -18.01 -17.03
C LEU A 452 2.63 -19.18 -17.09
N SER A 453 2.37 -20.19 -17.91
CA SER A 453 3.30 -21.32 -18.09
C SER A 453 4.58 -20.87 -18.79
N LYS A 454 4.47 -19.98 -19.78
CA LYS A 454 5.63 -19.37 -20.43
C LYS A 454 6.39 -18.44 -19.49
N GLU A 455 5.70 -17.59 -18.74
CA GLU A 455 6.35 -16.70 -17.75
C GLU A 455 7.09 -17.51 -16.68
N LYS A 456 6.48 -18.58 -16.16
CA LYS A 456 7.12 -19.50 -15.22
C LYS A 456 8.39 -20.12 -15.80
N LYS A 457 8.34 -20.66 -17.02
CA LYS A 457 9.53 -21.22 -17.71
C LYS A 457 10.62 -20.18 -17.92
N SER A 458 10.26 -18.93 -18.23
CA SER A 458 11.19 -17.82 -18.34
C SER A 458 11.86 -17.52 -17.00
N LEU A 459 11.07 -17.49 -15.92
CA LEU A 459 11.55 -17.20 -14.58
C LEU A 459 12.50 -18.29 -14.07
N VAL A 460 12.16 -19.57 -14.25
CA VAL A 460 13.02 -20.72 -13.90
C VAL A 460 14.40 -20.62 -14.56
N LYS A 461 14.48 -20.11 -15.81
CA LYS A 461 15.78 -19.90 -16.48
C LYS A 461 16.61 -18.79 -15.84
N LYS A 462 15.96 -17.79 -15.25
CA LYS A 462 16.63 -16.62 -14.63
C LYS A 462 17.09 -16.91 -13.20
N ILE A 463 16.22 -17.50 -12.36
CA ILE A 463 16.47 -17.67 -10.92
C ILE A 463 16.77 -19.13 -10.51
N GLY A 464 16.68 -20.07 -11.45
CA GLY A 464 17.02 -21.47 -11.24
C GLY A 464 15.83 -22.38 -10.92
N LYS A 465 16.13 -23.66 -10.68
CA LYS A 465 15.13 -24.74 -10.51
C LYS A 465 14.28 -24.61 -9.23
N GLY A 466 14.69 -23.78 -8.27
CA GLY A 466 13.95 -23.52 -7.02
C GLY A 466 12.77 -22.56 -7.16
N CYS A 467 12.52 -22.01 -8.36
CA CYS A 467 11.44 -21.06 -8.61
C CYS A 467 10.05 -21.63 -8.27
N THR A 468 9.36 -21.01 -7.31
CA THR A 468 8.01 -21.40 -6.85
C THR A 468 6.93 -20.55 -7.50
N ASP A 469 5.66 -20.91 -7.32
CA ASP A 469 4.56 -20.11 -7.88
C ASP A 469 4.41 -18.78 -7.12
N ASP A 470 4.87 -18.72 -5.87
CA ASP A 470 5.09 -17.47 -5.13
C ASP A 470 5.99 -16.52 -5.92
N ASP A 471 7.14 -17.01 -6.41
CA ASP A 471 8.06 -16.22 -7.25
C ASP A 471 7.39 -15.76 -8.55
N LEU A 472 6.59 -16.63 -9.17
CA LEU A 472 5.84 -16.29 -10.39
C LEU A 472 4.92 -15.11 -10.14
N PHE A 473 4.07 -15.16 -9.13
CA PHE A 473 3.12 -14.08 -8.85
C PHE A 473 3.80 -12.81 -8.36
N CYS A 474 4.86 -12.91 -7.55
CA CYS A 474 5.69 -11.76 -7.20
C CYS A 474 6.27 -11.08 -8.46
N SER A 475 6.81 -11.86 -9.40
CA SER A 475 7.38 -11.35 -10.64
C SER A 475 6.34 -10.75 -11.59
N ILE A 476 5.13 -11.30 -11.66
CA ILE A 476 4.06 -10.76 -12.51
C ILE A 476 3.49 -9.47 -11.93
N MET A 477 3.27 -9.43 -10.62
CA MET A 477 2.72 -8.26 -9.95
C MET A 477 3.72 -7.10 -9.98
N TYR A 478 5.01 -7.40 -9.74
CA TYR A 478 6.06 -6.39 -9.62
C TYR A 478 7.38 -6.83 -10.30
N PRO A 479 7.48 -6.80 -11.65
CA PRO A 479 8.62 -7.37 -12.37
C PRO A 479 9.98 -6.80 -11.97
N GLN A 480 10.12 -5.47 -11.93
CA GLN A 480 11.38 -4.84 -11.57
C GLN A 480 11.71 -5.01 -10.09
N VAL A 481 10.73 -4.82 -9.20
CA VAL A 481 10.92 -4.98 -7.76
C VAL A 481 11.35 -6.40 -7.41
N PHE A 482 10.74 -7.38 -8.06
CA PHE A 482 11.11 -8.77 -7.87
C PHE A 482 12.53 -9.04 -8.37
N ALA A 483 12.92 -8.50 -9.53
CA ALA A 483 14.29 -8.60 -10.02
C ALA A 483 15.30 -8.00 -9.02
N ASP A 484 15.04 -6.78 -8.54
CA ASP A 484 15.87 -6.09 -7.54
C ASP A 484 15.93 -6.88 -6.22
N PHE A 485 14.81 -7.45 -5.79
CA PHE A 485 14.73 -8.32 -4.62
C PHE A 485 15.55 -9.61 -4.78
N GLN A 486 15.53 -10.24 -5.96
CA GLN A 486 16.35 -11.43 -6.24
C GLN A 486 17.85 -11.09 -6.23
N ASP A 487 18.23 -9.95 -6.81
CA ASP A 487 19.61 -9.46 -6.75
C ASP A 487 20.05 -9.15 -5.31
N PHE A 488 19.15 -8.55 -4.51
CA PHE A 488 19.35 -8.32 -3.09
C PHE A 488 19.55 -9.64 -2.31
N LYS A 489 18.65 -10.62 -2.51
CA LYS A 489 18.71 -11.94 -1.85
C LYS A 489 19.97 -12.71 -2.26
N LYS A 490 20.41 -12.61 -3.53
CA LYS A 490 21.67 -13.20 -3.99
C LYS A 490 22.89 -12.57 -3.32
N LYS A 491 22.85 -11.27 -3.05
CA LYS A 491 23.96 -10.53 -2.44
C LYS A 491 24.04 -10.70 -0.92
N TYR A 492 22.92 -10.68 -0.22
CA TYR A 492 22.88 -10.61 1.24
C TYR A 492 22.27 -11.85 1.92
N GLY A 493 21.67 -12.78 1.17
CA GLY A 493 20.98 -13.94 1.70
C GLY A 493 19.58 -13.59 2.24
N ASP A 494 19.06 -14.46 3.12
CA ASP A 494 17.80 -14.21 3.82
C ASP A 494 18.04 -13.25 5.00
N VAL A 495 17.60 -12.01 4.84
CA VAL A 495 17.68 -10.98 5.88
C VAL A 495 16.45 -10.94 6.79
N SER A 496 15.42 -11.76 6.50
CA SER A 496 14.18 -11.79 7.29
C SER A 496 14.39 -12.37 8.70
N VAL A 497 15.46 -13.16 8.88
CA VAL A 497 15.84 -13.77 10.16
C VAL A 497 16.64 -12.84 11.08
N LEU A 498 17.06 -11.67 10.59
CA LEU A 498 17.81 -10.70 11.39
C LEU A 498 16.87 -10.00 12.38
N PRO A 499 17.29 -9.74 13.63
CA PRO A 499 16.58 -8.84 14.53
C PRO A 499 16.40 -7.45 13.91
N THR A 500 15.26 -6.80 14.17
CA THR A 500 14.87 -5.54 13.51
C THR A 500 15.85 -4.39 13.74
N LEU A 501 16.38 -4.23 14.95
CA LEU A 501 17.39 -3.21 15.23
C LEU A 501 18.67 -3.45 14.41
N SER A 502 19.17 -4.68 14.42
CA SER A 502 20.37 -5.05 13.65
C SER A 502 20.16 -4.95 12.14
N TYR A 503 18.94 -5.19 11.66
CA TYR A 503 18.56 -5.01 10.27
C TYR A 503 18.66 -3.54 9.82
N PHE A 504 18.12 -2.60 10.61
CA PHE A 504 18.11 -1.18 10.24
C PHE A 504 19.41 -0.44 10.56
N HIS A 505 20.11 -0.84 11.63
CA HIS A 505 21.23 -0.05 12.18
C HIS A 505 22.57 -0.79 12.18
N GLY A 506 22.60 -2.08 11.86
CA GLY A 506 23.81 -2.89 12.04
C GLY A 506 24.08 -3.18 13.52
N LEU A 507 25.34 -3.45 13.85
CA LEU A 507 25.79 -3.73 15.22
C LEU A 507 26.75 -2.64 15.69
N GLU A 508 26.79 -2.41 17.00
CA GLU A 508 27.83 -1.61 17.65
C GLU A 508 29.04 -2.49 18.05
N PRO A 509 30.28 -1.95 18.08
CA PRO A 509 31.44 -2.71 18.55
C PRO A 509 31.23 -3.25 19.98
N GLY A 510 31.38 -4.56 20.14
CA GLY A 510 31.11 -5.29 21.37
C GLY A 510 29.71 -5.92 21.46
N GLU A 511 28.78 -5.50 20.61
CA GLU A 511 27.43 -6.08 20.52
C GLU A 511 27.47 -7.48 19.90
N GLU A 512 26.69 -8.40 20.47
CA GLU A 512 26.52 -9.77 19.99
C GLU A 512 25.05 -10.06 19.75
N ILE A 513 24.76 -10.72 18.63
CA ILE A 513 23.42 -11.21 18.29
C ILE A 513 23.45 -12.69 17.94
N SER A 514 22.31 -13.35 18.17
CA SER A 514 22.06 -14.73 17.74
C SER A 514 21.03 -14.76 16.61
N ILE A 515 21.37 -15.39 15.49
CA ILE A 515 20.50 -15.53 14.31
C ILE A 515 20.26 -17.00 14.04
N THR A 516 19.01 -17.45 14.12
CA THR A 516 18.64 -18.82 13.75
C THR A 516 18.29 -18.86 12.27
N ILE A 517 19.11 -19.56 11.48
CA ILE A 517 18.94 -19.65 10.01
C ILE A 517 18.11 -20.87 9.60
N GLU A 518 18.20 -21.95 10.37
CA GLU A 518 17.47 -23.20 10.21
C GLU A 518 17.33 -23.86 11.59
N GLU A 519 16.42 -24.82 11.73
CA GLU A 519 16.28 -25.58 12.98
C GLU A 519 17.61 -26.23 13.39
N GLY A 520 18.06 -25.96 14.62
CA GLY A 520 19.34 -26.44 15.14
C GLY A 520 20.58 -25.70 14.62
N LYS A 521 20.45 -24.66 13.78
CA LYS A 521 21.56 -23.84 13.28
C LYS A 521 21.41 -22.38 13.68
N THR A 522 22.17 -21.98 14.70
CA THR A 522 22.25 -20.59 15.17
C THR A 522 23.64 -20.02 14.92
N LEU A 523 23.69 -18.81 14.40
CA LEU A 523 24.89 -18.01 14.20
C LEU A 523 24.99 -16.99 15.33
N PHE A 524 26.07 -17.05 16.11
CA PHE A 524 26.45 -16.02 17.06
C PHE A 524 27.42 -15.07 16.35
N ILE A 525 27.00 -13.82 16.21
CA ILE A 525 27.77 -12.78 15.52
C ILE A 525 28.05 -11.67 16.51
N LYS A 526 29.33 -11.39 16.74
CA LYS A 526 29.78 -10.27 17.57
C LYS A 526 30.63 -9.31 16.76
N LEU A 527 30.26 -8.03 16.70
CA LEU A 527 31.10 -7.04 16.06
C LEU A 527 32.28 -6.72 16.98
N LEU A 528 33.52 -6.88 16.51
CA LEU A 528 34.72 -6.63 17.33
C LEU A 528 35.27 -5.23 17.08
N HIS A 529 35.40 -4.84 15.80
CA HIS A 529 36.02 -3.58 15.44
C HIS A 529 35.60 -3.11 14.03
N VAL A 530 35.47 -1.80 13.86
CA VAL A 530 35.28 -1.11 12.58
C VAL A 530 36.46 -0.16 12.39
N GLY A 531 37.25 -0.39 11.35
CA GLY A 531 38.41 0.44 11.02
C GLY A 531 38.06 1.74 10.30
N ASP A 532 39.04 2.62 10.23
CA ASP A 532 38.96 3.86 9.43
C ASP A 532 38.90 3.56 7.92
N PRO A 533 38.29 4.45 7.12
CA PRO A 533 38.23 4.25 5.67
C PRO A 533 39.61 4.55 5.08
N ASP A 534 40.03 3.73 4.11
CA ASP A 534 41.20 4.04 3.30
C ASP A 534 40.93 5.20 2.32
N GLU A 535 41.94 5.58 1.54
CA GLU A 535 41.83 6.67 0.55
C GLU A 535 40.75 6.43 -0.52
N LYS A 536 40.32 5.19 -0.71
CA LYS A 536 39.24 4.81 -1.63
C LYS A 536 37.89 4.71 -0.93
N GLY A 537 37.82 5.05 0.35
CA GLY A 537 36.63 4.96 1.18
C GLY A 537 36.30 3.54 1.62
N VAL A 538 37.23 2.59 1.60
CA VAL A 538 36.99 1.20 2.03
C VAL A 538 37.41 1.01 3.48
N ARG A 539 36.52 0.46 4.33
CA ARG A 539 36.78 0.14 5.73
C ARG A 539 36.97 -1.36 5.94
N SER A 540 37.82 -1.72 6.90
CA SER A 540 37.92 -3.08 7.42
C SER A 540 36.96 -3.28 8.60
N ILE A 541 36.17 -4.36 8.57
CA ILE A 541 35.28 -4.77 9.66
C ILE A 541 35.76 -6.12 10.17
N THR A 542 36.02 -6.21 11.47
CA THR A 542 36.37 -7.45 12.15
C THR A 542 35.23 -7.86 13.08
N PHE A 543 34.77 -9.11 12.94
CA PHE A 543 33.67 -9.67 13.71
C PHE A 543 33.98 -11.12 14.09
N GLU A 544 33.41 -11.59 15.18
CA GLU A 544 33.41 -12.99 15.57
C GLU A 544 32.17 -13.68 14.99
N LEU A 545 32.34 -14.85 14.39
CA LEU A 545 31.26 -15.73 13.97
C LEU A 545 31.46 -17.11 14.59
N ASN A 546 30.58 -17.49 15.52
CA ASN A 546 30.64 -18.74 16.28
C ASN A 546 32.04 -18.98 16.92
N GLY A 547 32.56 -18.00 17.67
CA GLY A 547 33.85 -18.12 18.35
C GLY A 547 35.07 -17.84 17.48
N LYS A 548 34.90 -17.55 16.19
CA LYS A 548 36.02 -17.34 15.25
C LYS A 548 36.01 -15.94 14.68
N ALA A 549 37.08 -15.18 14.93
CA ALA A 549 37.30 -13.88 14.33
C ALA A 549 37.43 -13.98 12.81
N ARG A 550 36.78 -13.06 12.11
CA ARG A 550 36.79 -12.87 10.66
C ARG A 550 36.91 -11.40 10.35
N THR A 551 37.53 -11.09 9.22
CA THR A 551 37.65 -9.72 8.73
C THR A 551 37.11 -9.63 7.32
N THR A 552 36.35 -8.58 7.03
CA THR A 552 35.84 -8.27 5.68
C THR A 552 36.04 -6.79 5.38
N LEU A 553 36.04 -6.44 4.09
CA LEU A 553 36.13 -5.06 3.64
C LEU A 553 34.76 -4.57 3.18
N ILE A 554 34.42 -3.31 3.48
CA ILE A 554 33.16 -2.68 3.04
C ILE A 554 33.43 -1.28 2.49
N GLN A 555 32.74 -0.90 1.43
CA GLN A 555 32.78 0.47 0.92
C GLN A 555 31.95 1.39 1.84
N ASP A 556 32.58 2.42 2.40
CA ASP A 556 31.91 3.53 3.06
C ASP A 556 31.35 4.48 2.01
N LYS A 557 30.02 4.56 1.94
CA LYS A 557 29.31 5.44 0.99
C LYS A 557 29.28 6.91 1.43
N SER A 558 29.61 7.21 2.69
CA SER A 558 29.69 8.58 3.19
C SER A 558 30.99 9.26 2.74
N VAL A 559 32.04 8.48 2.48
CA VAL A 559 33.28 8.93 1.86
C VAL A 559 33.04 9.08 0.37
N LYS A 560 32.52 10.24 -0.03
CA LYS A 560 32.45 10.62 -1.44
C LYS A 560 33.89 10.79 -1.92
N GLY A 561 34.37 9.91 -2.79
CA GLY A 561 35.49 10.29 -3.67
C GLY A 561 35.07 11.56 -4.42
N ASP A 562 35.99 12.53 -4.57
CA ASP A 562 35.72 13.85 -5.16
C ASP A 562 34.85 13.77 -6.43
N ALA A 563 33.55 13.97 -6.26
CA ALA A 563 32.61 13.97 -7.37
C ALA A 563 32.77 15.32 -8.09
N LYS A 564 33.30 15.30 -9.32
CA LYS A 564 33.34 16.48 -10.19
C LYS A 564 31.95 17.09 -10.27
N ALA A 565 31.83 18.39 -9.97
CA ALA A 565 30.60 19.15 -10.17
C ALA A 565 30.13 18.98 -11.62
N ARG A 566 28.86 18.61 -11.81
CA ARG A 566 28.25 18.49 -13.14
C ARG A 566 28.04 19.87 -13.73
N GLU A 567 28.23 19.98 -15.04
CA GLU A 567 27.94 21.21 -15.77
C GLU A 567 26.45 21.54 -15.67
N LYS A 568 26.11 22.83 -15.51
CA LYS A 568 24.73 23.30 -15.44
C LYS A 568 24.26 23.77 -16.83
N ALA A 569 23.00 23.52 -17.16
CA ALA A 569 22.36 24.04 -18.36
C ALA A 569 22.27 25.56 -18.32
N ASP A 570 22.60 26.22 -19.43
CA ASP A 570 22.50 27.66 -19.58
C ASP A 570 21.05 28.02 -19.94
N PRO A 571 20.32 28.77 -19.11
CA PRO A 571 18.94 29.17 -19.40
C PRO A 571 18.78 30.00 -20.66
N ALA A 572 19.84 30.65 -21.14
CA ALA A 572 19.82 31.44 -22.38
C ALA A 572 20.04 30.61 -23.65
N ASN A 573 20.39 29.32 -23.50
CA ASN A 573 20.67 28.44 -24.62
C ASN A 573 19.59 27.36 -24.75
N GLU A 574 18.66 27.54 -25.70
CA GLU A 574 17.60 26.57 -25.97
C GLU A 574 18.11 25.19 -26.38
N LYS A 575 19.38 25.06 -26.79
CA LYS A 575 20.01 23.78 -27.12
C LYS A 575 20.54 23.02 -25.90
N HIS A 576 20.46 23.60 -24.69
CA HIS A 576 20.84 22.92 -23.44
C HIS A 576 19.60 22.29 -22.80
N VAL A 577 19.61 20.97 -22.63
CA VAL A 577 18.55 20.25 -21.94
C VAL A 577 18.97 20.03 -20.49
N GLY A 578 18.40 20.80 -19.56
CA GLY A 578 18.70 20.70 -18.13
C GLY A 578 17.71 19.83 -17.35
N ALA A 579 18.15 19.31 -16.20
CA ALA A 579 17.29 18.64 -15.23
C ALA A 579 16.40 19.67 -14.50
N PRO A 580 15.06 19.53 -14.51
CA PRO A 580 14.17 20.49 -13.87
C PRO A 580 14.17 20.36 -12.33
N ILE A 581 14.40 19.15 -11.83
CA ILE A 581 14.39 18.81 -10.39
C ILE A 581 15.53 17.84 -10.08
N PRO A 582 15.99 17.78 -8.81
CA PRO A 582 16.87 16.71 -8.37
C PRO A 582 16.22 15.34 -8.55
N ALA A 583 16.90 14.41 -9.20
CA ALA A 583 16.34 13.09 -9.54
C ALA A 583 17.45 12.08 -9.88
N ILE A 584 17.05 10.84 -10.17
CA ILE A 584 17.89 9.80 -10.75
C ILE A 584 17.49 9.58 -12.22
N ILE A 585 18.45 9.40 -13.13
CA ILE A 585 18.15 9.06 -14.53
C ILE A 585 17.64 7.61 -14.60
N SER A 586 16.36 7.44 -14.91
CA SER A 586 15.68 6.14 -15.01
C SER A 586 15.89 5.50 -16.38
N SER A 587 15.82 6.29 -17.45
CA SER A 587 16.14 5.83 -18.81
C SER A 587 16.55 6.98 -19.72
N ILE A 588 17.29 6.66 -20.78
CA ILE A 588 17.67 7.61 -21.84
C ILE A 588 16.95 7.14 -23.12
N ALA A 589 16.17 8.04 -23.73
CA ALA A 589 15.28 7.75 -24.86
C ALA A 589 15.86 8.17 -26.22
N THR A 590 17.08 8.69 -26.23
CA THR A 590 17.81 9.16 -27.40
C THR A 590 19.28 8.69 -27.40
N SER A 591 20.03 9.05 -28.42
CA SER A 591 21.43 8.69 -28.62
C SER A 591 22.16 9.81 -29.35
N VAL A 592 23.47 9.98 -29.09
CA VAL A 592 24.31 10.95 -29.80
C VAL A 592 24.22 10.74 -31.32
N GLY A 593 24.10 11.85 -32.07
CA GLY A 593 23.94 11.89 -33.51
C GLY A 593 22.49 11.70 -34.01
N LYS A 594 21.52 11.46 -33.13
CA LYS A 594 20.11 11.31 -33.52
C LYS A 594 19.45 12.67 -33.75
N SER A 595 18.80 12.82 -34.89
CA SER A 595 17.93 13.97 -35.19
C SER A 595 16.64 13.87 -34.38
N ILE A 596 16.22 14.98 -33.77
CA ILE A 596 15.08 15.07 -32.86
C ILE A 596 14.28 16.33 -33.17
N SER A 597 12.96 16.22 -33.07
CA SER A 597 12.04 17.36 -33.16
C SER A 597 11.65 17.87 -31.79
N LYS A 598 11.24 19.13 -31.70
CA LYS A 598 10.66 19.73 -30.51
C LYS A 598 9.52 18.84 -29.98
N GLY A 599 9.60 18.46 -28.71
CA GLY A 599 8.66 17.54 -28.07
C GLY A 599 9.06 16.06 -28.12
N ASP A 600 10.18 15.69 -28.74
CA ASP A 600 10.70 14.32 -28.69
C ASP A 600 11.30 13.99 -27.31
N LYS A 601 11.23 12.72 -26.90
CA LYS A 601 11.73 12.27 -25.59
C LYS A 601 13.26 12.18 -25.57
N ILE A 602 13.88 12.79 -24.56
CA ILE A 602 15.33 12.76 -24.32
C ILE A 602 15.69 11.75 -23.22
N ALA A 603 15.08 11.88 -22.05
CA ALA A 603 15.35 11.03 -20.89
C ALA A 603 14.13 10.95 -19.97
N VAL A 604 14.08 9.94 -19.11
CA VAL A 604 13.12 9.82 -18.02
C VAL A 604 13.88 9.91 -16.71
N LEU A 605 13.48 10.85 -15.87
CA LEU A 605 13.98 11.03 -14.51
C LEU A 605 13.03 10.34 -13.55
N GLU A 606 13.58 9.73 -12.51
CA GLU A 606 12.85 9.18 -11.37
C GLU A 606 13.26 9.92 -10.10
N ALA A 607 12.30 10.59 -9.48
CA ALA A 607 12.46 11.19 -8.17
C ALA A 607 11.26 10.77 -7.32
N MET A 608 11.53 10.19 -6.15
CA MET A 608 10.48 9.89 -5.17
C MET A 608 9.30 9.08 -5.75
N LYS A 609 9.60 8.06 -6.59
CA LYS A 609 8.63 7.20 -7.30
C LYS A 609 7.78 7.91 -8.36
N MET A 610 8.06 9.17 -8.67
CA MET A 610 7.47 9.90 -9.79
C MET A 610 8.44 9.87 -10.97
N GLN A 611 7.96 9.37 -12.11
CA GLN A 611 8.71 9.43 -13.36
C GLN A 611 8.33 10.71 -14.11
N THR A 612 9.33 11.51 -14.46
CA THR A 612 9.17 12.73 -15.26
C THR A 612 9.92 12.54 -16.57
N THR A 613 9.23 12.65 -17.69
CA THR A 613 9.87 12.58 -19.02
C THR A 613 10.36 13.98 -19.41
N ILE A 614 11.60 14.06 -19.85
CA ILE A 614 12.23 15.27 -20.40
C ILE A 614 12.10 15.24 -21.91
N TYR A 615 11.60 16.33 -22.47
CA TYR A 615 11.35 16.51 -23.90
C TYR A 615 12.33 17.52 -24.51
N ALA A 616 12.59 17.38 -25.80
CA ALA A 616 13.43 18.30 -26.57
C ALA A 616 12.76 19.69 -26.65
N PRO A 617 13.45 20.78 -26.25
CA PRO A 617 12.89 22.14 -26.28
C PRO A 617 12.79 22.73 -27.70
N CYS A 618 13.65 22.26 -28.62
CA CYS A 618 13.73 22.71 -30.00
C CYS A 618 14.05 21.52 -30.93
N ASP A 619 13.94 21.76 -32.25
CA ASP A 619 14.46 20.83 -33.26
C ASP A 619 15.99 20.86 -33.25
N GLY A 620 16.63 19.73 -33.54
CA GLY A 620 18.09 19.67 -33.63
C GLY A 620 18.63 18.25 -33.73
N THR A 621 19.95 18.10 -33.58
CA THR A 621 20.61 16.80 -33.46
C THR A 621 21.25 16.68 -32.08
N VAL A 622 21.16 15.51 -31.42
CA VAL A 622 21.81 15.30 -30.13
C VAL A 622 23.32 15.29 -30.32
N ASP A 623 24.00 16.29 -29.78
CA ASP A 623 25.46 16.44 -29.84
C ASP A 623 26.14 15.61 -28.75
N GLU A 624 25.65 15.73 -27.52
CA GLU A 624 26.23 15.07 -26.37
C GLU A 624 25.17 14.68 -25.33
N ILE A 625 25.40 13.57 -24.64
CA ILE A 625 24.62 13.12 -23.48
C ILE A 625 25.59 13.05 -22.29
N LEU A 626 25.37 13.87 -21.27
CA LEU A 626 26.30 14.11 -20.15
C LEU A 626 25.93 13.32 -18.89
N VAL A 627 24.98 12.41 -19.01
CA VAL A 627 24.46 11.58 -17.92
C VAL A 627 24.29 10.14 -18.35
N GLN A 628 24.30 9.22 -17.38
CA GLN A 628 24.06 7.79 -17.58
C GLN A 628 22.86 7.32 -16.76
N VAL A 629 22.27 6.19 -17.14
CA VAL A 629 21.21 5.56 -16.34
C VAL A 629 21.74 5.23 -14.94
N GLY A 630 21.01 5.65 -13.91
CA GLY A 630 21.40 5.54 -12.51
C GLY A 630 22.12 6.78 -11.96
N ASP A 631 22.51 7.74 -12.79
CA ASP A 631 23.11 8.99 -12.31
C ASP A 631 22.12 9.81 -11.49
N SER A 632 22.58 10.33 -10.34
CA SER A 632 21.89 11.39 -9.63
C SER A 632 22.24 12.74 -10.24
N VAL A 633 21.20 13.52 -10.54
CA VAL A 633 21.28 14.89 -11.07
C VAL A 633 20.64 15.85 -10.09
N GLU A 634 21.17 17.05 -9.98
CA GLU A 634 20.55 18.18 -9.28
C GLU A 634 19.74 19.05 -10.26
N SER A 635 18.95 19.97 -9.70
CA SER A 635 18.28 20.99 -10.52
C SER A 635 19.33 21.76 -11.35
N LYS A 636 18.99 21.94 -12.63
CA LYS A 636 19.79 22.59 -13.68
C LYS A 636 21.01 21.82 -14.15
N ASP A 637 21.29 20.60 -13.69
CA ASP A 637 22.37 19.81 -14.29
C ASP A 637 22.08 19.56 -15.78
N LEU A 638 23.11 19.71 -16.62
CA LEU A 638 23.01 19.52 -18.06
C LEU A 638 22.89 18.03 -18.37
N ILE A 639 21.77 17.63 -18.98
CA ILE A 639 21.48 16.25 -19.37
C ILE A 639 22.01 15.98 -20.78
N ALA A 640 21.71 16.87 -21.72
CA ALA A 640 22.11 16.73 -23.12
C ALA A 640 22.33 18.09 -23.79
N ARG A 641 23.23 18.11 -24.79
CA ARG A 641 23.42 19.24 -25.71
C ARG A 641 22.84 18.90 -27.07
N LEU A 642 22.14 19.86 -27.66
CA LEU A 642 21.61 19.78 -29.02
C LEU A 642 22.45 20.66 -29.95
N ASN A 643 22.48 20.31 -31.24
CA ASN A 643 23.12 21.07 -32.32
C ASN A 643 22.13 21.48 -33.39
#